data_AF-A0A7Y2TUH2-F1
#
_entry.id   AF-A0A7Y2TUH2-F1
#
_cell.length_a   1.000
_cell.length_b   1.000
_cell.length_c   1.000
_cell.angle_alpha   90.00
_cell.angle_beta   90.00
_cell.angle_gamma   90.00
#
_symmetry.space_group_name_H-M   'P 1'
#
loop_
_entity.id
_entity.type
_entity.pdbx_description
1 polymer ?
#
loop_
_entity_poly.entity_id
_entity_poly.type
_entity_poly.pdbx_seq_one_letter_code
_entity_poly.pdbx_strand_id
1 'polypeptide(L)'
;MKRLSLFLSLLLTTMIVLVSVGISLADDGTIFRRNVSKAEDLATGHAAIKMLPVYVQPQAADGTVLEYISIFDAEGSEVEQRTYVQPLIVHYAEGDVETIEEEGYGGFPGHGHRDAFGAVSLDGGNTWKRSNLSKSGDLSSFKIKLDGRQKVPYPGDVGRSFMASDGNQVLVVWVSRYAKGGNPNYAMSDDERLNVATYLGLDVTACTDGDLITTPCLYLEDHFSVAGSQRSSDLADEGYPLIGELPYAAVWAARGVILPPEATELEATSFVWFKAERLSSAVRDANRPEAKCVKGAGCVVSWQEDPDGIRPGSGDGPGEGWSGAIAHHQTDTWYSYIGWDEFSLVSDGDYGTFYMDGTGDLAEWVAANGTGQPQAAIPMSIPVRLTDNAMCVAEGDKPYCYADFDDSGTADFCADSVNMTIETPEGPTQDVDMCITEDGRLLRGNTASTRARLGLHGYSTTVAYSFAEVADNSEFFNTIDSAWLTMSYEENKGLGDCEEDPASEDPVDKVDMGKNVWYHTFDMFNPELVSQGLMLNQPAIYPDDFTDPNGVLDEDPNDLGFNFFIIDPDPIYETTAGLETTLYQTEIARRPSQITQNFYDAGPSGTVALQLWKQGIVRRGGPADIMGRRFVIPTDGTSTTTHTLCTTFNEVCDSEYQVCTVPDCEIFPNEDYKYTGQCKKPNPPTSCYLYYYLDENGDRVYTNDP
;
A
#
# COMPACT_ATOMS: atom_id res chain seq x y z
N MET A 1 64.23 31.08 -12.41
CA MET A 1 64.21 29.98 -13.41
C MET A 1 64.03 28.59 -12.80
N LYS A 2 64.85 28.13 -11.84
CA LYS A 2 64.70 26.77 -11.25
C LYS A 2 63.35 26.51 -10.54
N ARG A 3 62.76 27.50 -9.85
CA ARG A 3 61.45 27.35 -9.18
C ARG A 3 60.26 27.29 -10.16
N LEU A 4 60.38 27.92 -11.32
CA LEU A 4 59.33 27.91 -12.36
C LEU A 4 59.29 26.55 -13.08
N SER A 5 60.45 25.94 -13.31
CA SER A 5 60.58 24.61 -13.90
C SER A 5 60.04 23.51 -12.97
N LEU A 6 60.20 23.65 -11.65
CA LEU A 6 59.67 22.70 -10.68
C LEU A 6 58.15 22.77 -10.59
N PHE A 7 57.59 23.99 -10.60
CA PHE A 7 56.15 24.23 -10.58
C PHE A 7 55.46 23.71 -11.85
N LEU A 8 56.07 23.91 -13.02
CA LEU A 8 55.52 23.44 -14.29
C LEU A 8 55.57 21.91 -14.40
N SER A 9 56.64 21.28 -13.90
CA SER A 9 56.76 19.82 -13.86
C SER A 9 55.75 19.20 -12.89
N LEU A 10 55.49 19.85 -11.75
CA LEU A 10 54.47 19.42 -10.79
C LEU A 10 53.08 19.55 -11.40
N LEU A 11 52.73 20.71 -11.99
CA LEU A 11 51.45 20.89 -12.68
C LEU A 11 51.23 19.87 -13.79
N LEU A 12 52.26 19.54 -14.57
CA LEU A 12 52.14 18.55 -15.64
C LEU A 12 51.94 17.13 -15.09
N THR A 13 52.58 16.79 -13.97
CA THR A 13 52.37 15.48 -13.32
C THR A 13 51.01 15.41 -12.62
N THR A 14 50.54 16.48 -11.97
CA THR A 14 49.17 16.52 -11.42
C THR A 14 48.12 16.46 -12.52
N MET A 15 48.35 17.11 -13.67
CA MET A 15 47.42 17.06 -14.80
C MET A 15 47.39 15.69 -15.49
N ILE A 16 48.54 15.01 -15.62
CA ILE A 16 48.61 13.64 -16.14
C ILE A 16 47.93 12.66 -15.17
N VAL A 17 48.09 12.84 -13.85
CA VAL A 17 47.40 12.03 -12.83
C VAL A 17 45.89 12.31 -12.81
N LEU A 18 45.46 13.56 -12.98
CA LEU A 18 44.04 13.94 -13.11
C LEU A 18 43.37 13.42 -14.39
N VAL A 19 44.13 13.23 -15.48
CA VAL A 19 43.62 12.64 -16.74
C VAL A 19 43.60 11.10 -16.69
N SER A 20 44.40 10.48 -15.82
CA SER A 20 44.38 9.03 -15.58
C SER A 20 43.34 8.57 -14.55
N VAL A 21 42.67 9.50 -13.86
CA VAL A 21 41.49 9.18 -13.04
C VAL A 21 40.29 9.08 -13.98
N GLY A 22 40.08 7.87 -14.50
CA GLY A 22 38.79 7.34 -14.92
C GLY A 22 37.95 8.20 -15.87
N ILE A 23 38.34 8.26 -17.16
CA ILE A 23 37.30 8.25 -18.19
C ILE A 23 36.81 6.81 -18.27
N SER A 24 35.98 6.38 -17.32
CA SER A 24 35.08 5.26 -17.55
C SER A 24 34.09 5.73 -18.60
N LEU A 25 34.41 5.53 -19.87
CA LEU A 25 33.39 5.55 -20.91
C LEU A 25 32.44 4.43 -20.53
N ALA A 26 31.25 4.78 -20.05
CA ALA A 26 30.17 3.83 -19.93
C ALA A 26 29.88 3.35 -21.36
N ASP A 27 30.25 2.11 -21.64
CA ASP A 27 29.88 1.43 -22.87
C ASP A 27 28.48 0.85 -22.63
N ASP A 28 27.51 1.35 -23.40
CA ASP A 28 26.10 0.97 -23.28
C ASP A 28 25.83 -0.49 -23.73
N GLY A 29 26.87 -1.17 -24.27
CA GLY A 29 26.77 -2.53 -24.78
C GLY A 29 25.89 -2.63 -26.03
N THR A 30 25.79 -3.83 -26.61
CA THR A 30 24.82 -4.05 -27.70
C THR A 30 23.37 -3.97 -27.20
N ILE A 31 22.46 -3.39 -28.00
CA ILE A 31 21.02 -3.41 -27.69
C ILE A 31 20.52 -4.86 -27.64
N PHE A 32 20.14 -5.30 -26.44
CA PHE A 32 19.60 -6.63 -26.21
C PHE A 32 18.06 -6.61 -26.26
N ARG A 33 17.47 -7.32 -27.23
CA ARG A 33 16.00 -7.38 -27.42
C ARG A 33 15.51 -8.81 -27.42
N ARG A 34 14.50 -9.09 -26.60
CA ARG A 34 13.81 -10.39 -26.55
C ARG A 34 12.30 -10.18 -26.45
N ASN A 35 11.54 -10.94 -27.25
CA ASN A 35 10.09 -11.04 -27.10
C ASN A 35 9.79 -12.15 -26.08
N VAL A 36 9.44 -11.77 -24.85
CA VAL A 36 9.15 -12.70 -23.75
C VAL A 36 7.78 -13.36 -23.94
N SER A 37 6.79 -12.58 -24.39
CA SER A 37 5.43 -13.04 -24.64
C SER A 37 5.41 -14.08 -25.78
N LYS A 38 6.10 -13.84 -26.90
CA LYS A 38 6.01 -14.69 -28.11
C LYS A 38 4.60 -14.73 -28.76
N ALA A 39 3.66 -13.91 -28.31
CA ALA A 39 2.34 -13.77 -28.91
C ALA A 39 2.20 -12.34 -29.47
N GLU A 40 2.44 -12.20 -30.78
CA GLU A 40 2.44 -10.89 -31.44
C GLU A 40 1.03 -10.32 -31.63
N ASP A 41 0.02 -11.19 -31.72
CA ASP A 41 -1.36 -10.80 -32.01
C ASP A 41 -2.20 -10.49 -30.75
N LEU A 42 -1.70 -10.82 -29.56
CA LEU A 42 -2.43 -10.65 -28.30
C LEU A 42 -2.16 -9.29 -27.67
N ALA A 43 -3.18 -8.71 -27.04
CA ALA A 43 -3.03 -7.48 -26.30
C ALA A 43 -2.20 -7.75 -25.03
N THR A 44 -1.04 -7.08 -24.90
CA THR A 44 -0.20 -7.14 -23.71
C THR A 44 -0.26 -5.82 -22.95
N GLY A 45 -0.54 -5.88 -21.64
CA GLY A 45 -0.64 -4.72 -20.76
C GLY A 45 0.12 -4.92 -19.45
N HIS A 46 0.33 -3.80 -18.74
CA HIS A 46 0.90 -3.80 -17.38
C HIS A 46 2.23 -4.53 -17.20
N ALA A 47 3.05 -4.57 -18.26
CA ALA A 47 4.33 -5.26 -18.22
C ALA A 47 5.34 -4.54 -17.30
N ALA A 48 5.99 -5.30 -16.41
CA ALA A 48 7.12 -4.82 -15.62
C ALA A 48 8.19 -5.90 -15.46
N ILE A 49 9.45 -5.47 -15.38
CA ILE A 49 10.61 -6.32 -15.14
C ILE A 49 11.26 -5.97 -13.79
N LYS A 50 11.71 -7.01 -13.08
CA LYS A 50 12.49 -6.89 -11.84
C LYS A 50 13.72 -7.76 -11.93
N MET A 51 14.80 -7.27 -11.33
CA MET A 51 16.05 -7.99 -11.16
C MET A 51 16.16 -8.34 -9.67
N LEU A 52 16.35 -9.62 -9.36
CA LEU A 52 16.45 -10.06 -7.97
C LEU A 52 17.83 -9.73 -7.38
N PRO A 53 17.92 -9.37 -6.09
CA PRO A 53 19.19 -9.05 -5.42
C PRO A 53 19.95 -10.33 -4.98
N VAL A 54 19.90 -11.39 -5.79
CA VAL A 54 20.60 -12.65 -5.57
C VAL A 54 21.37 -13.06 -6.82
N TYR A 55 22.42 -13.83 -6.66
CA TYR A 55 23.23 -14.35 -7.76
C TYR A 55 23.03 -15.86 -7.88
N VAL A 56 22.84 -16.31 -9.13
CA VAL A 56 22.68 -17.73 -9.46
C VAL A 56 23.62 -18.11 -10.59
N GLN A 57 23.95 -19.40 -10.67
CA GLN A 57 24.68 -19.91 -11.83
C GLN A 57 23.81 -19.73 -13.09
N PRO A 58 24.38 -19.26 -14.21
CA PRO A 58 23.60 -19.06 -15.42
C PRO A 58 22.97 -20.35 -15.91
N GLN A 59 21.68 -20.29 -16.24
CA GLN A 59 20.91 -21.46 -16.62
C GLN A 59 19.88 -21.08 -17.69
N ALA A 60 19.86 -21.84 -18.78
CA ALA A 60 18.85 -21.68 -19.82
C ALA A 60 17.46 -22.14 -19.32
N ALA A 61 16.40 -21.62 -19.94
CA ALA A 61 15.02 -21.89 -19.54
C ALA A 61 14.60 -23.36 -19.67
N ASP A 62 15.35 -24.18 -20.41
CA ASP A 62 15.16 -25.64 -20.49
C ASP A 62 15.80 -26.42 -19.33
N GLY A 63 16.50 -25.74 -18.42
CA GLY A 63 17.21 -26.32 -17.29
C GLY A 63 18.71 -26.53 -17.52
N THR A 64 19.23 -26.26 -18.72
CA THR A 64 20.66 -26.42 -19.02
C THR A 64 21.50 -25.41 -18.25
N VAL A 65 22.32 -25.90 -17.31
CA VAL A 65 23.29 -25.08 -16.59
C VAL A 65 24.44 -24.69 -17.52
N LEU A 66 24.79 -23.41 -17.52
CA LEU A 66 25.85 -22.83 -18.34
C LEU A 66 27.07 -22.53 -17.46
N GLU A 67 28.26 -22.62 -18.06
CA GLU A 67 29.50 -22.27 -17.36
C GLU A 67 29.62 -20.75 -17.17
N TYR A 68 29.25 -19.98 -18.20
CA TYR A 68 29.23 -18.52 -18.19
C TYR A 68 28.26 -17.97 -19.24
N ILE A 69 27.93 -16.69 -19.11
CA ILE A 69 27.36 -15.87 -20.19
C ILE A 69 28.41 -14.86 -20.67
N SER A 70 28.38 -14.55 -21.97
CA SER A 70 29.25 -13.54 -22.57
C SER A 70 28.55 -12.19 -22.61
N ILE A 71 29.23 -11.15 -22.16
CA ILE A 71 28.83 -9.75 -22.27
C ILE A 71 29.58 -9.13 -23.46
N PHE A 72 28.88 -8.35 -24.27
CA PHE A 72 29.42 -7.74 -25.49
C PHE A 72 29.41 -6.21 -25.41
N ASP A 73 30.47 -5.57 -25.91
CA ASP A 73 30.53 -4.12 -26.14
C ASP A 73 29.53 -3.67 -27.22
N ALA A 74 29.35 -2.36 -27.40
CA ALA A 74 28.50 -1.80 -28.46
C ALA A 74 28.91 -2.26 -29.88
N GLU A 75 30.18 -2.59 -30.10
CA GLU A 75 30.71 -3.12 -31.37
C GLU A 75 30.49 -4.64 -31.55
N GLY A 76 29.95 -5.34 -30.54
CA GLY A 76 29.67 -6.76 -30.57
C GLY A 76 30.87 -7.67 -30.25
N SER A 77 31.96 -7.12 -29.71
CA SER A 77 33.10 -7.88 -29.21
C SER A 77 32.83 -8.32 -27.77
N GLU A 78 33.23 -9.53 -27.43
CA GLU A 78 33.09 -10.05 -26.07
C GLU A 78 34.05 -9.31 -25.11
N VAL A 79 33.50 -8.74 -24.05
CA VAL A 79 34.24 -7.96 -23.04
C VAL A 79 34.39 -8.70 -21.72
N GLU A 80 33.41 -9.53 -21.35
CA GLU A 80 33.37 -10.17 -20.04
C GLU A 80 32.64 -11.51 -20.11
N GLN A 81 33.12 -12.49 -19.36
CA GLN A 81 32.41 -13.73 -19.08
C GLN A 81 31.92 -13.73 -17.64
N ARG A 82 30.61 -13.90 -17.44
CA ARG A 82 30.00 -13.96 -16.12
C ARG A 82 29.56 -15.37 -15.78
N THR A 83 30.12 -15.90 -14.70
CA THR A 83 29.78 -17.20 -14.12
C THR A 83 28.61 -17.13 -13.15
N TYR A 84 28.10 -15.93 -12.86
CA TYR A 84 26.91 -15.68 -12.05
C TYR A 84 26.08 -14.55 -12.65
N VAL A 85 24.76 -14.67 -12.53
CA VAL A 85 23.80 -13.68 -13.02
C VAL A 85 22.73 -13.42 -11.98
N GLN A 86 22.15 -12.23 -12.05
CA GLN A 86 20.96 -11.91 -11.27
C GLN A 86 19.72 -12.37 -12.05
N PRO A 87 18.81 -13.14 -11.42
CA PRO A 87 17.56 -13.54 -12.04
C PRO A 87 16.74 -12.34 -12.49
N LEU A 88 16.13 -12.46 -13.67
CA LEU A 88 15.18 -11.48 -14.20
C LEU A 88 13.78 -12.09 -14.15
N ILE A 89 12.84 -11.36 -13.57
CA ILE A 89 11.43 -11.72 -13.51
C ILE A 89 10.63 -10.67 -14.25
N VAL A 90 9.73 -11.11 -15.12
CA VAL A 90 8.79 -10.25 -15.83
C VAL A 90 7.38 -10.68 -15.47
N HIS A 91 6.51 -9.72 -15.19
CA HIS A 91 5.07 -9.94 -15.11
C HIS A 91 4.36 -9.10 -16.17
N TYR A 92 3.23 -9.59 -16.67
CA TYR A 92 2.38 -8.88 -17.64
C TYR A 92 0.99 -9.53 -17.72
N ALA A 93 -0.01 -8.76 -18.14
CA ALA A 93 -1.32 -9.28 -18.54
C ALA A 93 -1.35 -9.47 -20.06
N GLU A 94 -1.88 -10.60 -20.54
CA GLU A 94 -1.95 -10.91 -21.97
C GLU A 94 -3.21 -11.71 -22.30
N GLY A 95 -3.87 -11.38 -23.42
CA GLY A 95 -4.98 -12.15 -23.97
C GLY A 95 -5.70 -11.43 -25.10
N ASP A 96 -6.75 -12.06 -25.62
CA ASP A 96 -7.64 -11.45 -26.62
C ASP A 96 -8.46 -10.34 -25.97
N VAL A 97 -8.68 -9.24 -26.68
CA VAL A 97 -9.46 -8.09 -26.20
C VAL A 97 -10.35 -7.58 -27.31
N GLU A 98 -11.64 -7.45 -27.03
CA GLU A 98 -12.60 -6.76 -27.89
C GLU A 98 -12.74 -5.31 -27.42
N THR A 99 -12.25 -4.38 -28.24
CA THR A 99 -12.30 -2.94 -27.96
C THR A 99 -13.54 -2.28 -28.56
N ILE A 100 -14.02 -1.22 -27.92
CA ILE A 100 -15.11 -0.39 -28.43
C ILE A 100 -14.49 0.84 -29.10
N GLU A 101 -14.58 0.94 -30.43
CA GLU A 101 -13.98 2.01 -31.22
C GLU A 101 -14.92 3.23 -31.44
N GLU A 102 -15.94 3.40 -30.59
CA GLU A 102 -16.88 4.52 -30.67
C GLU A 102 -16.38 5.76 -29.92
N GLU A 103 -16.66 6.95 -30.48
CA GLU A 103 -16.33 8.23 -29.85
C GLU A 103 -17.02 8.33 -28.47
N GLY A 104 -16.27 8.73 -27.44
CA GLY A 104 -16.73 8.75 -26.05
C GLY A 104 -16.40 7.50 -25.23
N TYR A 105 -16.09 6.36 -25.87
CA TYR A 105 -15.69 5.11 -25.18
C TYR A 105 -14.18 4.94 -25.06
N GLY A 106 -13.41 5.95 -25.48
CA GLY A 106 -11.96 5.94 -25.45
C GLY A 106 -11.39 5.65 -24.07
N GLY A 107 -10.37 4.79 -24.02
CA GLY A 107 -9.67 4.41 -22.79
C GLY A 107 -10.32 3.27 -22.01
N PHE A 108 -11.47 2.73 -22.43
CA PHE A 108 -11.97 1.46 -21.89
C PHE A 108 -10.99 0.35 -22.30
N PRO A 109 -10.51 -0.49 -21.37
CA PRO A 109 -9.52 -1.53 -21.68
C PRO A 109 -10.03 -2.67 -22.57
N GLY A 110 -11.30 -2.63 -22.99
CA GLY A 110 -11.97 -3.66 -23.77
C GLY A 110 -12.40 -4.86 -22.93
N HIS A 111 -13.35 -5.63 -23.46
CA HIS A 111 -13.74 -6.92 -22.89
C HIS A 111 -12.68 -7.95 -23.25
N GLY A 112 -11.97 -8.46 -22.24
CA GLY A 112 -10.78 -9.29 -22.46
C GLY A 112 -10.89 -10.74 -21.97
N HIS A 113 -10.17 -11.63 -22.64
CA HIS A 113 -9.80 -12.97 -22.17
C HIS A 113 -8.36 -12.96 -21.63
N ARG A 114 -8.02 -11.92 -20.87
CA ARG A 114 -6.64 -11.71 -20.38
C ARG A 114 -6.31 -12.62 -19.20
N ASP A 115 -5.08 -13.11 -19.21
CA ASP A 115 -4.44 -13.83 -18.10
C ASP A 115 -3.22 -13.07 -17.57
N ALA A 116 -2.91 -13.27 -16.29
CA ALA A 116 -1.69 -12.81 -15.65
C ALA A 116 -0.57 -13.83 -15.89
N PHE A 117 0.55 -13.37 -16.46
CA PHE A 117 1.73 -14.19 -16.71
C PHE A 117 2.91 -13.74 -15.86
N GLY A 118 3.70 -14.72 -15.42
CA GLY A 118 5.02 -14.55 -14.84
C GLY A 118 6.05 -15.27 -15.70
N ALA A 119 7.18 -14.62 -16.00
CA ALA A 119 8.27 -15.19 -16.77
C ALA A 119 9.61 -15.00 -16.04
N VAL A 120 10.42 -16.05 -16.01
CA VAL A 120 11.71 -16.07 -15.30
C VAL A 120 12.85 -16.36 -16.27
N SER A 121 13.94 -15.60 -16.14
CA SER A 121 15.20 -15.84 -16.83
C SER A 121 16.34 -15.94 -15.82
N LEU A 122 17.17 -16.97 -15.99
CA LEU A 122 18.35 -17.25 -15.18
C LEU A 122 19.64 -17.18 -16.04
N ASP A 123 19.59 -16.59 -17.23
CA ASP A 123 20.73 -16.50 -18.17
C ASP A 123 20.91 -15.07 -18.72
N GLY A 124 20.62 -14.06 -17.89
CA GLY A 124 20.74 -12.65 -18.28
C GLY A 124 19.68 -12.18 -19.28
N GLY A 125 18.52 -12.84 -19.32
CA GLY A 125 17.40 -12.48 -20.20
C GLY A 125 17.43 -13.17 -21.56
N ASN A 126 18.37 -14.10 -21.81
CA ASN A 126 18.52 -14.74 -23.11
C ASN A 126 17.42 -15.77 -23.40
N THR A 127 17.01 -16.52 -22.38
CA THR A 127 15.88 -17.44 -22.44
C THR A 127 14.92 -17.20 -21.27
N TRP A 128 13.63 -17.53 -21.47
CA TRP A 128 12.56 -17.23 -20.53
C TRP A 128 11.63 -18.43 -20.34
N LYS A 129 11.35 -18.77 -19.09
CA LYS A 129 10.34 -19.75 -18.68
C LYS A 129 9.05 -19.02 -18.29
N ARG A 130 8.05 -19.05 -19.16
CA ARG A 130 6.71 -18.48 -18.93
C ARG A 130 5.83 -19.40 -18.10
N SER A 131 5.02 -18.81 -17.23
CA SER A 131 3.95 -19.48 -16.48
C SER A 131 2.68 -18.63 -16.52
N ASN A 132 1.53 -19.23 -16.84
CA ASN A 132 0.23 -18.61 -16.66
C ASN A 132 -0.14 -18.73 -15.18
N LEU A 133 -0.19 -17.59 -14.47
CA LEU A 133 -0.43 -17.53 -13.03
C LEU A 133 -1.93 -17.59 -12.72
N SER A 134 -2.76 -16.90 -13.50
CA SER A 134 -4.20 -16.81 -13.24
C SER A 134 -4.99 -17.98 -13.80
N LYS A 135 -4.68 -18.45 -15.02
CA LYS A 135 -5.42 -19.50 -15.74
C LYS A 135 -6.93 -19.25 -15.74
N SER A 136 -7.33 -17.99 -15.85
CA SER A 136 -8.69 -17.49 -15.65
C SER A 136 -9.30 -16.85 -16.90
N GLY A 137 -8.50 -16.53 -17.94
CA GLY A 137 -8.95 -15.81 -19.13
C GLY A 137 -10.20 -16.43 -19.78
N ASP A 138 -10.24 -17.76 -19.88
CA ASP A 138 -11.38 -18.52 -20.44
C ASP A 138 -12.35 -19.06 -19.39
N LEU A 139 -12.14 -18.75 -18.12
CA LEU A 139 -13.03 -19.13 -17.04
C LEU A 139 -14.04 -18.01 -16.77
N SER A 140 -15.14 -18.38 -16.11
CA SER A 140 -16.20 -17.44 -15.78
C SER A 140 -16.77 -17.75 -14.39
N SER A 141 -16.84 -16.72 -13.55
CA SER A 141 -17.51 -16.74 -12.24
C SER A 141 -18.83 -15.99 -12.24
N PHE A 142 -19.12 -15.23 -13.31
CA PHE A 142 -20.29 -14.37 -13.42
C PHE A 142 -20.95 -14.46 -14.80
N LYS A 143 -22.27 -14.26 -14.87
CA LYS A 143 -22.99 -14.21 -16.14
C LYS A 143 -23.67 -12.87 -16.31
N ILE A 144 -23.26 -12.14 -17.35
CA ILE A 144 -23.80 -10.82 -17.70
C ILE A 144 -25.03 -10.97 -18.60
N LYS A 145 -25.91 -9.97 -18.58
CA LYS A 145 -27.07 -9.88 -19.48
C LYS A 145 -26.63 -9.26 -20.80
N LEU A 146 -26.88 -9.97 -21.90
CA LEU A 146 -26.85 -9.41 -23.25
C LEU A 146 -28.30 -9.20 -23.73
N ASP A 147 -28.61 -8.00 -24.23
CA ASP A 147 -29.92 -7.63 -24.80
C ASP A 147 -31.15 -7.96 -23.90
N GLY A 148 -30.96 -7.91 -22.57
CA GLY A 148 -32.03 -8.07 -21.57
C GLY A 148 -32.67 -9.47 -21.46
N ARG A 149 -32.23 -10.48 -22.22
CA ARG A 149 -32.84 -11.84 -22.18
C ARG A 149 -31.85 -12.98 -22.10
N GLN A 150 -30.62 -12.82 -22.57
CA GLN A 150 -29.63 -13.90 -22.58
C GLN A 150 -28.55 -13.64 -21.52
N LYS A 151 -28.29 -14.62 -20.67
CA LYS A 151 -27.16 -14.58 -19.73
C LYS A 151 -25.96 -15.29 -20.35
N VAL A 152 -24.89 -14.55 -20.65
CA VAL A 152 -23.65 -15.10 -21.20
C VAL A 152 -22.55 -15.09 -20.14
N PRO A 153 -21.69 -16.12 -20.07
CA PRO A 153 -20.53 -16.10 -19.18
C PRO A 153 -19.60 -14.94 -19.53
N TYR A 154 -19.20 -14.15 -18.52
CA TYR A 154 -18.16 -13.14 -18.69
C TYR A 154 -16.78 -13.78 -18.44
N PRO A 155 -15.78 -13.57 -19.32
CA PRO A 155 -14.43 -14.12 -19.15
C PRO A 155 -13.73 -13.55 -17.92
N GLY A 156 -12.69 -14.24 -17.44
CA GLY A 156 -12.04 -13.84 -16.20
C GLY A 156 -11.30 -12.51 -16.26
N ASP A 157 -10.91 -12.08 -17.45
CA ASP A 157 -10.36 -10.77 -17.77
C ASP A 157 -9.45 -10.13 -16.69
N VAL A 158 -8.15 -10.41 -16.76
CA VAL A 158 -7.16 -9.78 -15.89
C VAL A 158 -6.96 -8.31 -16.27
N GLY A 159 -7.10 -7.44 -15.26
CA GLY A 159 -6.86 -6.00 -15.36
C GLY A 159 -5.47 -5.60 -14.90
N ARG A 160 -5.40 -4.56 -14.06
CA ARG A 160 -4.13 -4.04 -13.53
C ARG A 160 -3.40 -5.09 -12.69
N SER A 161 -2.09 -5.15 -12.85
CA SER A 161 -1.20 -6.02 -12.10
C SER A 161 0.02 -5.26 -11.58
N PHE A 162 0.64 -5.82 -10.55
CA PHE A 162 1.86 -5.29 -9.93
C PHE A 162 2.77 -6.44 -9.49
N MET A 163 4.07 -6.19 -9.41
CA MET A 163 5.05 -7.15 -8.91
C MET A 163 6.00 -6.51 -7.90
N ALA A 164 6.18 -7.18 -6.77
CA ALA A 164 7.17 -6.87 -5.76
C ALA A 164 8.14 -8.05 -5.60
N SER A 165 9.38 -7.74 -5.21
CA SER A 165 10.39 -8.76 -4.97
C SER A 165 11.46 -8.20 -4.07
N ASP A 166 11.95 -9.02 -3.16
CA ASP A 166 13.20 -8.80 -2.44
C ASP A 166 13.84 -10.17 -2.18
N GLY A 167 15.13 -10.22 -1.84
CA GLY A 167 15.86 -11.46 -1.58
C GLY A 167 15.59 -12.54 -2.66
N ASN A 168 15.08 -13.68 -2.21
CA ASN A 168 14.72 -14.82 -3.05
C ASN A 168 13.20 -14.98 -3.27
N GLN A 169 12.39 -13.99 -2.90
CA GLN A 169 10.93 -14.07 -2.95
C GLN A 169 10.33 -13.01 -3.89
N VAL A 170 9.24 -13.38 -4.56
CA VAL A 170 8.55 -12.58 -5.57
C VAL A 170 7.06 -12.67 -5.35
N LEU A 171 6.38 -11.54 -5.24
CA LEU A 171 4.93 -11.47 -5.16
C LEU A 171 4.38 -10.79 -6.42
N VAL A 172 3.47 -11.47 -7.12
CA VAL A 172 2.71 -10.90 -8.22
C VAL A 172 1.27 -10.77 -7.79
N VAL A 173 0.69 -9.58 -7.94
CA VAL A 173 -0.71 -9.30 -7.61
C VAL A 173 -1.45 -8.76 -8.82
N TRP A 174 -2.71 -9.10 -8.97
CA TRP A 174 -3.55 -8.61 -10.07
C TRP A 174 -5.02 -8.56 -9.67
N VAL A 175 -5.78 -7.75 -10.40
CA VAL A 175 -7.25 -7.77 -10.35
C VAL A 175 -7.79 -8.61 -11.49
N SER A 176 -8.82 -9.41 -11.22
CA SER A 176 -9.47 -10.25 -12.22
C SER A 176 -10.97 -10.25 -12.00
N ARG A 177 -11.73 -10.17 -13.11
CA ARG A 177 -13.18 -10.33 -13.15
C ARG A 177 -13.60 -11.79 -12.88
N TYR A 178 -12.65 -12.72 -12.75
CA TYR A 178 -12.87 -14.06 -12.20
C TYR A 178 -12.70 -14.07 -10.66
N ALA A 179 -13.78 -14.40 -9.96
CA ALA A 179 -13.85 -14.42 -8.50
C ALA A 179 -14.33 -15.79 -7.98
N LYS A 180 -13.68 -16.88 -8.41
CA LYS A 180 -14.00 -18.23 -7.92
C LYS A 180 -12.75 -19.08 -7.68
N GLY A 181 -12.68 -19.74 -6.52
CA GLY A 181 -11.53 -20.54 -6.10
C GLY A 181 -10.46 -19.72 -5.38
N GLY A 182 -9.22 -20.22 -5.36
CA GLY A 182 -8.07 -19.54 -4.75
C GLY A 182 -8.03 -19.57 -3.22
N ASN A 183 -8.81 -20.46 -2.58
CA ASN A 183 -8.88 -20.67 -1.13
C ASN A 183 -8.67 -19.38 -0.31
N PRO A 184 -9.53 -18.37 -0.44
CA PRO A 184 -9.34 -17.12 0.28
C PRO A 184 -9.43 -17.35 1.80
N ASN A 185 -8.69 -16.55 2.56
CA ASN A 185 -8.63 -16.61 4.03
C ASN A 185 -10.05 -16.61 4.67
N TYR A 186 -10.94 -15.73 4.21
CA TYR A 186 -12.34 -15.66 4.69
C TYR A 186 -13.20 -16.91 4.44
N ALA A 187 -12.72 -17.89 3.65
CA ALA A 187 -13.42 -19.13 3.35
C ALA A 187 -12.80 -20.36 4.03
N MET A 188 -11.85 -20.17 4.95
CA MET A 188 -11.27 -21.27 5.74
C MET A 188 -12.32 -21.98 6.59
N SER A 189 -12.12 -23.28 6.76
CA SER A 189 -12.81 -24.07 7.78
C SER A 189 -12.34 -23.71 9.19
N ASP A 190 -13.13 -24.04 10.21
CA ASP A 190 -12.77 -23.78 11.60
C ASP A 190 -11.50 -24.55 12.03
N ASP A 191 -11.30 -25.77 11.49
CA ASP A 191 -10.10 -26.57 11.73
C ASP A 191 -8.85 -25.92 11.11
N GLU A 192 -8.95 -25.40 9.88
CA GLU A 192 -7.86 -24.63 9.26
C GLU A 192 -7.53 -23.37 10.07
N ARG A 193 -8.57 -22.63 10.48
CA ARG A 193 -8.41 -21.40 11.27
C ARG A 193 -7.71 -21.69 12.61
N LEU A 194 -8.11 -22.75 13.31
CA LEU A 194 -7.47 -23.22 14.53
C LEU A 194 -5.99 -23.54 14.34
N ASN A 195 -5.65 -24.27 13.27
CA ASN A 195 -4.27 -24.67 12.98
C ASN A 195 -3.39 -23.45 12.67
N VAL A 196 -3.90 -22.53 11.84
CA VAL A 196 -3.17 -21.30 11.49
C VAL A 196 -3.00 -20.39 12.71
N ALA A 197 -4.06 -20.18 13.51
CA ALA A 197 -3.98 -19.39 14.73
C ALA A 197 -2.94 -19.95 15.71
N THR A 198 -2.90 -21.27 15.87
CA THR A 198 -1.93 -21.97 16.72
C THR A 198 -0.50 -21.77 16.22
N TYR A 199 -0.27 -21.89 14.91
CA TYR A 199 1.05 -21.70 14.33
C TYR A 199 1.55 -20.26 14.48
N LEU A 200 0.70 -19.28 14.18
CA LEU A 200 1.04 -17.85 14.25
C LEU A 200 1.13 -17.32 15.69
N GLY A 201 0.77 -18.12 16.70
CA GLY A 201 0.78 -17.70 18.10
C GLY A 201 -0.30 -16.67 18.43
N LEU A 202 -1.39 -16.63 17.65
CA LEU A 202 -2.55 -15.77 17.91
C LEU A 202 -3.38 -16.32 19.08
N ASP A 203 -4.25 -15.48 19.66
CA ASP A 203 -5.24 -15.98 20.63
C ASP A 203 -6.26 -16.87 19.92
N VAL A 204 -6.01 -18.18 20.01
CA VAL A 204 -6.85 -19.21 19.40
C VAL A 204 -8.31 -19.10 19.84
N THR A 205 -8.57 -18.69 21.08
CA THR A 205 -9.94 -18.58 21.59
C THR A 205 -10.66 -17.44 20.87
N ALA A 206 -10.02 -16.26 20.83
CA ALA A 206 -10.54 -15.09 20.13
C ALA A 206 -10.74 -15.37 18.64
N CYS A 207 -9.74 -15.94 17.97
CA CYS A 207 -9.81 -16.20 16.53
C CYS A 207 -10.77 -17.32 16.12
N THR A 208 -11.43 -18.03 17.04
CA THR A 208 -12.30 -19.17 16.72
C THR A 208 -13.65 -19.18 17.44
N ASP A 209 -13.95 -18.17 18.24
CA ASP A 209 -15.23 -18.07 18.95
C ASP A 209 -16.38 -17.50 18.07
N GLY A 210 -16.03 -16.86 16.95
CA GLY A 210 -16.97 -16.24 16.02
C GLY A 210 -17.54 -14.90 16.50
N ASP A 211 -16.96 -14.31 17.55
CA ASP A 211 -17.33 -13.01 18.08
C ASP A 211 -16.45 -11.92 17.46
N LEU A 212 -16.97 -11.35 16.36
CA LEU A 212 -16.30 -10.30 15.61
C LEU A 212 -16.31 -8.93 16.31
N ILE A 213 -16.88 -8.80 17.50
CA ILE A 213 -17.03 -7.51 18.17
C ILE A 213 -16.17 -7.45 19.43
N THR A 214 -16.24 -8.47 20.30
CA THR A 214 -15.59 -8.40 21.62
C THR A 214 -14.21 -9.04 21.66
N THR A 215 -13.86 -9.85 20.67
CA THR A 215 -12.59 -10.60 20.62
C THR A 215 -11.98 -10.57 19.20
N PRO A 216 -11.74 -9.38 18.62
CA PRO A 216 -11.39 -9.27 17.21
C PRO A 216 -10.04 -9.92 16.85
N CYS A 217 -10.04 -10.84 15.88
CA CYS A 217 -8.81 -11.42 15.32
C CYS A 217 -8.54 -10.95 13.87
N LEU A 218 -7.83 -9.84 13.73
CA LEU A 218 -7.59 -9.13 12.45
C LEU A 218 -6.85 -9.91 11.36
N TYR A 219 -6.16 -11.02 11.70
CA TYR A 219 -5.46 -11.82 10.68
C TYR A 219 -6.38 -12.85 10.01
N LEU A 220 -7.35 -13.41 10.75
CA LEU A 220 -8.11 -14.60 10.36
C LEU A 220 -9.62 -14.39 10.23
N GLU A 221 -10.16 -13.29 10.77
CA GLU A 221 -11.60 -13.06 10.86
C GLU A 221 -12.09 -11.90 10.00
N ASP A 222 -13.24 -12.11 9.35
CA ASP A 222 -13.80 -11.18 8.38
C ASP A 222 -14.66 -10.08 9.04
N HIS A 223 -13.98 -9.14 9.69
CA HIS A 223 -14.62 -7.96 10.30
C HIS A 223 -15.26 -7.00 9.28
N PHE A 224 -14.65 -6.93 8.10
CA PHE A 224 -14.96 -5.92 7.07
C PHE A 224 -15.94 -6.40 5.99
N SER A 225 -16.45 -7.64 6.12
CA SER A 225 -17.33 -8.28 5.13
C SER A 225 -16.69 -8.37 3.74
N VAL A 226 -15.42 -8.78 3.70
CA VAL A 226 -14.67 -9.11 2.49
C VAL A 226 -15.34 -10.28 1.77
N ALA A 227 -15.93 -11.23 2.49
CA ALA A 227 -16.64 -12.37 1.94
C ALA A 227 -18.01 -11.99 1.36
N GLY A 228 -18.38 -12.63 0.26
CA GLY A 228 -19.72 -12.54 -0.30
C GLY A 228 -19.80 -12.97 -1.75
N SER A 229 -20.94 -12.70 -2.37
CA SER A 229 -21.18 -13.01 -3.78
C SER A 229 -20.66 -11.89 -4.67
N GLN A 230 -20.00 -12.27 -5.77
CA GLN A 230 -19.58 -11.34 -6.81
C GLN A 230 -20.76 -10.52 -7.33
N ARG A 231 -20.58 -9.21 -7.45
CA ARG A 231 -21.56 -8.26 -7.97
C ARG A 231 -21.16 -7.73 -9.36
N SER A 232 -21.95 -6.82 -9.91
CA SER A 232 -21.75 -6.16 -11.20
C SER A 232 -22.37 -4.77 -11.18
N SER A 233 -21.90 -3.90 -12.07
CA SER A 233 -22.56 -2.64 -12.43
C SER A 233 -22.94 -2.63 -13.90
N ASP A 234 -24.03 -1.95 -14.24
CA ASP A 234 -24.45 -1.76 -15.63
C ASP A 234 -24.02 -0.38 -16.11
N LEU A 235 -23.00 -0.33 -16.96
CA LEU A 235 -22.43 0.96 -17.37
C LEU A 235 -23.32 1.67 -18.38
N ALA A 236 -24.39 1.03 -18.86
CA ALA A 236 -25.44 1.72 -19.58
C ALA A 236 -26.10 2.83 -18.74
N ASP A 237 -26.23 2.60 -17.42
CA ASP A 237 -26.80 3.57 -16.49
C ASP A 237 -25.87 4.78 -16.29
N GLU A 238 -24.57 4.60 -16.49
CA GLU A 238 -23.54 5.65 -16.43
C GLU A 238 -23.26 6.31 -17.79
N GLY A 239 -24.09 6.07 -18.81
CA GLY A 239 -23.97 6.67 -20.13
C GLY A 239 -23.06 5.92 -21.12
N TYR A 240 -22.67 4.68 -20.80
CA TYR A 240 -21.83 3.81 -21.62
C TYR A 240 -22.53 2.50 -22.04
N PRO A 241 -23.68 2.56 -22.76
CA PRO A 241 -24.47 1.38 -23.11
C PRO A 241 -23.76 0.30 -23.94
N LEU A 242 -22.68 0.63 -24.65
CA LEU A 242 -21.93 -0.37 -25.42
C LEU A 242 -21.04 -1.28 -24.56
N ILE A 243 -20.72 -0.87 -23.33
CA ILE A 243 -19.99 -1.70 -22.37
C ILE A 243 -20.96 -2.65 -21.67
N GLY A 244 -22.13 -2.13 -21.28
CA GLY A 244 -23.16 -2.89 -20.57
C GLY A 244 -22.72 -3.34 -19.18
N GLU A 245 -23.20 -4.52 -18.77
CA GLU A 245 -22.96 -5.08 -17.45
C GLU A 245 -21.52 -5.59 -17.29
N LEU A 246 -20.79 -5.04 -16.31
CA LEU A 246 -19.43 -5.40 -15.97
C LEU A 246 -19.39 -6.06 -14.57
N PRO A 247 -18.95 -7.32 -14.42
CA PRO A 247 -18.80 -7.96 -13.11
C PRO A 247 -17.69 -7.29 -12.31
N TYR A 248 -17.79 -7.14 -11.00
CA TYR A 248 -16.70 -6.60 -10.17
C TYR A 248 -15.47 -7.51 -10.18
N ALA A 249 -14.28 -6.92 -10.06
CA ALA A 249 -13.02 -7.64 -10.00
C ALA A 249 -12.63 -8.01 -8.57
N ALA A 250 -12.00 -9.16 -8.41
CA ALA A 250 -11.37 -9.62 -7.18
C ALA A 250 -9.84 -9.46 -7.27
N VAL A 251 -9.19 -9.30 -6.11
CA VAL A 251 -7.73 -9.30 -6.01
C VAL A 251 -7.21 -10.73 -5.88
N TRP A 252 -6.12 -11.01 -6.59
CA TRP A 252 -5.39 -12.26 -6.57
C TRP A 252 -3.89 -12.00 -6.36
N ALA A 253 -3.23 -12.97 -5.74
CA ALA A 253 -1.80 -12.96 -5.49
C ALA A 253 -1.17 -14.31 -5.87
N ALA A 254 0.05 -14.30 -6.40
CA ALA A 254 0.86 -15.49 -6.61
C ALA A 254 2.27 -15.26 -6.06
N ARG A 255 2.75 -16.26 -5.31
CA ARG A 255 4.07 -16.28 -4.69
C ARG A 255 5.06 -17.02 -5.57
N GLY A 256 6.24 -16.46 -5.73
CA GLY A 256 7.37 -17.04 -6.45
C GLY A 256 8.59 -17.11 -5.55
N VAL A 257 9.26 -18.26 -5.49
CA VAL A 257 10.47 -18.43 -4.68
C VAL A 257 11.57 -19.03 -5.53
N ILE A 258 12.77 -18.46 -5.41
CA ILE A 258 13.99 -19.04 -5.99
C ILE A 258 14.75 -19.82 -4.91
N LEU A 259 15.16 -21.03 -5.27
CA LEU A 259 15.91 -21.95 -4.43
C LEU A 259 17.25 -22.29 -5.10
N PRO A 260 18.35 -22.21 -4.34
CA PRO A 260 19.65 -22.62 -4.86
C PRO A 260 19.72 -24.14 -5.04
N PRO A 261 20.60 -24.64 -5.92
CA PRO A 261 20.77 -26.08 -6.17
C PRO A 261 20.99 -26.88 -4.87
N GLU A 262 21.82 -26.34 -3.95
CA GLU A 262 22.17 -26.98 -2.68
C GLU A 262 20.97 -27.21 -1.77
N ALA A 263 19.95 -26.34 -1.82
CA ALA A 263 18.76 -26.50 -1.00
C ALA A 263 17.88 -27.66 -1.49
N THR A 264 17.85 -27.90 -2.81
CA THR A 264 16.95 -28.90 -3.44
C THR A 264 17.65 -30.23 -3.74
N GLU A 265 18.96 -30.32 -3.51
CA GLU A 265 19.82 -31.42 -3.96
C GLU A 265 19.76 -31.68 -5.49
N LEU A 266 19.35 -30.67 -6.26
CA LEU A 266 19.34 -30.71 -7.72
C LEU A 266 20.60 -30.08 -8.29
N GLU A 267 20.89 -30.36 -9.57
CA GLU A 267 22.04 -29.77 -10.27
C GLU A 267 21.81 -28.30 -10.68
N ALA A 268 20.55 -27.84 -10.65
CA ALA A 268 20.10 -26.60 -11.26
C ALA A 268 19.32 -25.74 -10.26
N THR A 269 19.37 -24.42 -10.44
CA THR A 269 18.57 -23.48 -9.66
C THR A 269 17.09 -23.68 -9.99
N SER A 270 16.25 -23.69 -8.94
CA SER A 270 14.82 -23.90 -9.07
C SER A 270 14.06 -22.61 -8.79
N PHE A 271 13.12 -22.28 -9.67
CA PHE A 271 12.14 -21.22 -9.44
C PHE A 271 10.74 -21.82 -9.44
N VAL A 272 9.98 -21.58 -8.38
CA VAL A 272 8.66 -22.19 -8.15
C VAL A 272 7.61 -21.13 -7.95
N TRP A 273 6.50 -21.25 -8.68
CA TRP A 273 5.27 -20.49 -8.43
C TRP A 273 4.34 -21.32 -7.56
N PHE A 274 3.81 -20.72 -6.50
CA PHE A 274 2.71 -21.27 -5.72
C PHE A 274 1.40 -21.17 -6.50
N LYS A 275 0.39 -21.94 -6.10
CA LYS A 275 -0.98 -21.71 -6.55
C LYS A 275 -1.41 -20.30 -6.17
N ALA A 276 -2.13 -19.64 -7.06
CA ALA A 276 -2.64 -18.30 -6.80
C ALA A 276 -3.68 -18.31 -5.67
N GLU A 277 -3.60 -17.32 -4.80
CA GLU A 277 -4.50 -17.09 -3.68
C GLU A 277 -5.40 -15.90 -3.99
N ARG A 278 -6.68 -16.01 -3.64
CA ARG A 278 -7.63 -14.91 -3.82
C ARG A 278 -7.74 -14.13 -2.51
N LEU A 279 -7.66 -12.80 -2.57
CA LEU A 279 -7.70 -11.93 -1.40
C LEU A 279 -9.10 -11.34 -1.18
N SER A 280 -9.83 -10.97 -2.23
CA SER A 280 -11.19 -10.40 -2.13
C SER A 280 -12.24 -11.20 -2.89
N SER A 281 -13.52 -10.97 -2.59
CA SER A 281 -14.64 -11.75 -3.15
C SER A 281 -15.33 -11.13 -4.37
N ALA A 282 -14.94 -9.91 -4.75
CA ALA A 282 -15.64 -9.08 -5.73
C ALA A 282 -17.07 -8.68 -5.31
N VAL A 283 -17.34 -8.56 -4.01
CA VAL A 283 -18.52 -7.82 -3.50
C VAL A 283 -18.41 -6.32 -3.81
N ARG A 284 -17.18 -5.84 -3.98
CA ARG A 284 -16.79 -4.49 -4.40
C ARG A 284 -15.79 -4.61 -5.55
N ASP A 285 -15.69 -3.62 -6.42
CA ASP A 285 -14.81 -3.68 -7.59
C ASP A 285 -13.38 -3.27 -7.25
N ALA A 286 -12.47 -4.24 -7.26
CA ALA A 286 -11.07 -4.02 -6.96
C ALA A 286 -10.30 -3.42 -8.14
N ASN A 287 -9.46 -2.44 -7.86
CA ASN A 287 -8.54 -1.86 -8.85
C ASN A 287 -7.22 -1.41 -8.21
N ARG A 288 -6.23 -1.12 -9.05
CA ARG A 288 -4.93 -0.55 -8.65
C ARG A 288 -4.24 -1.33 -7.51
N PRO A 289 -4.01 -2.64 -7.66
CA PRO A 289 -3.19 -3.35 -6.69
C PRO A 289 -1.75 -2.83 -6.74
N GLU A 290 -1.14 -2.65 -5.57
CA GLU A 290 0.28 -2.39 -5.38
C GLU A 290 0.83 -3.35 -4.33
N ALA A 291 2.11 -3.70 -4.46
CA ALA A 291 2.77 -4.58 -3.50
C ALA A 291 4.20 -4.09 -3.20
N LYS A 292 4.69 -4.41 -2.01
CA LYS A 292 6.09 -4.24 -1.61
C LYS A 292 6.53 -5.44 -0.79
N CYS A 293 7.82 -5.77 -0.88
CA CYS A 293 8.44 -6.82 -0.10
C CYS A 293 9.76 -6.30 0.47
N VAL A 294 10.10 -6.77 1.67
CA VAL A 294 11.37 -6.52 2.34
C VAL A 294 11.86 -7.84 2.91
N LYS A 295 13.10 -8.21 2.59
CA LYS A 295 13.75 -9.42 3.10
C LYS A 295 13.79 -9.41 4.63
N GLY A 296 13.37 -10.52 5.23
CA GLY A 296 13.30 -10.69 6.69
C GLY A 296 11.95 -10.26 7.28
N ALA A 297 11.33 -9.20 6.76
CA ALA A 297 10.04 -8.73 7.25
C ALA A 297 8.86 -9.44 6.57
N GLY A 298 8.76 -9.35 5.24
CA GLY A 298 7.65 -9.95 4.51
C GLY A 298 7.18 -9.13 3.30
N CYS A 299 5.94 -9.37 2.88
CA CYS A 299 5.32 -8.67 1.77
C CYS A 299 3.96 -8.10 2.16
N VAL A 300 3.61 -6.97 1.55
CA VAL A 300 2.36 -6.23 1.76
C VAL A 300 1.70 -5.95 0.43
N VAL A 301 0.37 -5.85 0.44
CA VAL A 301 -0.47 -5.56 -0.73
C VAL A 301 -1.51 -4.52 -0.33
N SER A 302 -1.69 -3.50 -1.18
CA SER A 302 -2.83 -2.59 -1.09
C SER A 302 -3.56 -2.46 -2.42
N TRP A 303 -4.84 -2.11 -2.35
CA TRP A 303 -5.68 -1.86 -3.52
C TRP A 303 -6.88 -1.00 -3.13
N GLN A 304 -7.60 -0.48 -4.12
CA GLN A 304 -8.84 0.27 -3.92
C GLN A 304 -10.04 -0.62 -4.26
N GLU A 305 -11.11 -0.59 -3.45
CA GLU A 305 -12.37 -1.25 -3.79
C GLU A 305 -13.56 -0.30 -3.76
N ASP A 306 -14.16 -0.13 -4.94
CA ASP A 306 -15.34 0.69 -5.17
C ASP A 306 -16.62 -0.12 -4.90
N PRO A 307 -17.55 0.36 -4.06
CA PRO A 307 -18.77 -0.37 -3.73
C PRO A 307 -19.72 -0.55 -4.93
N ASP A 308 -19.72 0.42 -5.84
CA ASP A 308 -20.70 0.53 -6.93
C ASP A 308 -20.09 0.17 -8.29
N GLY A 309 -18.77 -0.03 -8.36
CA GLY A 309 -18.08 -0.52 -9.54
C GLY A 309 -17.11 0.51 -10.10
N ILE A 310 -16.29 0.11 -11.07
CA ILE A 310 -15.35 1.02 -11.71
C ILE A 310 -16.08 2.22 -12.33
N ARG A 311 -15.85 3.40 -11.77
CA ARG A 311 -16.37 4.65 -12.31
C ARG A 311 -15.52 5.12 -13.50
N PRO A 312 -16.10 5.34 -14.69
CA PRO A 312 -15.45 6.02 -15.78
C PRO A 312 -15.27 7.50 -15.46
N GLY A 313 -14.11 8.02 -15.84
CA GLY A 313 -13.82 9.45 -15.84
C GLY A 313 -14.05 10.07 -17.21
N SER A 314 -14.33 11.38 -17.23
CA SER A 314 -14.66 12.14 -18.44
C SER A 314 -13.53 12.28 -19.48
N GLY A 315 -12.35 11.71 -19.24
CA GLY A 315 -11.22 11.75 -20.18
C GLY A 315 -10.55 13.12 -20.37
N ASP A 316 -11.00 14.17 -19.68
CA ASP A 316 -10.51 15.56 -19.85
C ASP A 316 -9.15 15.86 -19.19
N GLY A 317 -8.51 14.85 -18.59
CA GLY A 317 -7.15 14.92 -18.04
C GLY A 317 -6.18 14.03 -18.81
N PRO A 318 -4.86 14.14 -18.59
CA PRO A 318 -3.86 13.29 -19.27
C PRO A 318 -3.82 11.85 -18.71
N GLY A 319 -4.97 11.23 -18.48
CA GLY A 319 -5.14 9.86 -18.05
C GLY A 319 -6.40 9.26 -18.65
N GLU A 320 -6.34 7.98 -19.00
CA GLU A 320 -7.47 7.21 -19.51
C GLU A 320 -8.64 7.29 -18.51
N GLY A 321 -9.85 7.55 -19.00
CA GLY A 321 -11.07 7.67 -18.18
C GLY A 321 -11.27 6.50 -17.22
N TRP A 322 -10.69 5.34 -17.50
CA TRP A 322 -10.87 4.08 -16.78
C TRP A 322 -9.71 3.75 -15.83
N SER A 323 -8.97 4.77 -15.40
CA SER A 323 -7.73 4.59 -14.65
C SER A 323 -7.93 4.35 -13.15
N GLY A 324 -9.17 4.30 -12.64
CA GLY A 324 -9.47 4.22 -11.20
C GLY A 324 -9.13 5.51 -10.44
N ALA A 325 -9.07 6.63 -11.17
CA ALA A 325 -8.76 7.95 -10.64
C ALA A 325 -9.98 8.72 -10.15
N ILE A 326 -11.16 8.31 -10.59
CA ILE A 326 -12.44 8.74 -10.06
C ILE A 326 -13.08 7.46 -9.56
N ALA A 327 -13.81 7.56 -8.45
CA ALA A 327 -14.47 6.45 -7.80
C ALA A 327 -15.78 6.95 -7.18
N HIS A 328 -16.65 6.03 -6.81
CA HIS A 328 -17.85 6.33 -6.06
C HIS A 328 -17.51 6.62 -4.60
N HIS A 329 -18.45 7.30 -3.92
CA HIS A 329 -18.36 7.51 -2.48
C HIS A 329 -18.24 6.15 -1.75
N GLN A 330 -17.63 6.17 -0.58
CA GLN A 330 -17.27 4.96 0.17
C GLN A 330 -16.20 4.08 -0.45
N THR A 331 -15.52 4.49 -1.52
CA THR A 331 -14.36 3.74 -2.03
C THR A 331 -13.21 3.83 -1.02
N ASP A 332 -12.70 2.67 -0.59
CA ASP A 332 -11.64 2.57 0.40
C ASP A 332 -10.37 1.94 -0.16
N THR A 333 -9.24 2.25 0.48
CA THR A 333 -7.99 1.52 0.30
C THR A 333 -7.91 0.36 1.31
N TRP A 334 -7.62 -0.82 0.79
CA TRP A 334 -7.50 -2.07 1.53
C TRP A 334 -6.06 -2.51 1.69
N TYR A 335 -5.79 -3.34 2.68
CA TYR A 335 -4.46 -3.82 3.03
C TYR A 335 -4.46 -5.29 3.45
N SER A 336 -3.42 -6.01 3.04
CA SER A 336 -3.15 -7.40 3.44
C SER A 336 -1.64 -7.65 3.42
N TYR A 337 -1.16 -8.57 4.25
CA TYR A 337 0.27 -8.84 4.42
C TYR A 337 0.57 -10.34 4.65
N ILE A 338 1.85 -10.70 4.55
CA ILE A 338 2.40 -12.01 4.90
C ILE A 338 3.83 -11.83 5.42
N GLY A 339 4.18 -12.58 6.47
CA GLY A 339 5.54 -12.62 7.01
C GLY A 339 6.53 -13.30 6.07
N TRP A 340 7.81 -12.96 6.21
CA TRP A 340 8.86 -13.48 5.32
C TRP A 340 9.03 -15.00 5.41
N ASP A 341 8.97 -15.54 6.63
CA ASP A 341 9.19 -16.96 6.90
C ASP A 341 7.98 -17.80 6.45
N GLU A 342 6.76 -17.26 6.60
CA GLU A 342 5.51 -17.89 6.15
C GLU A 342 5.35 -17.91 4.63
N PHE A 343 6.01 -17.00 3.92
CA PHE A 343 5.83 -16.79 2.48
C PHE A 343 6.03 -18.09 1.67
N SER A 344 7.02 -18.88 2.07
CA SER A 344 7.48 -20.07 1.33
C SER A 344 6.99 -21.41 1.90
N LEU A 345 6.20 -21.41 2.98
CA LEU A 345 5.73 -22.64 3.62
C LEU A 345 4.72 -23.38 2.75
N VAL A 346 4.89 -24.69 2.63
CA VAL A 346 4.07 -25.57 1.78
C VAL A 346 3.08 -26.39 2.62
N SER A 347 1.81 -26.37 2.21
CA SER A 347 0.75 -27.15 2.86
C SER A 347 0.77 -28.64 2.50
N ASP A 348 0.19 -29.47 3.35
CA ASP A 348 -0.15 -30.88 3.05
C ASP A 348 -1.64 -31.03 2.64
N GLY A 349 -2.22 -29.99 2.05
CA GLY A 349 -3.58 -30.01 1.48
C GLY A 349 -4.46 -28.84 1.94
N ASP A 350 -4.38 -28.49 3.23
CA ASP A 350 -5.22 -27.47 3.85
C ASP A 350 -4.37 -26.42 4.58
N TYR A 351 -4.93 -25.24 4.87
CA TYR A 351 -4.18 -24.22 5.62
C TYR A 351 -3.85 -24.66 7.06
N GLY A 352 -2.68 -24.26 7.55
CA GLY A 352 -2.17 -24.64 8.86
C GLY A 352 -1.68 -26.10 8.95
N THR A 353 -1.77 -26.86 7.85
CA THR A 353 -1.07 -28.15 7.69
C THR A 353 0.25 -27.92 6.98
N PHE A 354 1.28 -28.69 7.33
CA PHE A 354 2.62 -28.48 6.78
C PHE A 354 3.15 -29.77 6.17
N TYR A 355 3.71 -29.65 4.97
CA TYR A 355 4.38 -30.76 4.27
C TYR A 355 5.54 -31.33 5.10
N MET A 356 5.81 -32.64 4.97
CA MET A 356 6.89 -33.38 5.64
C MET A 356 6.92 -33.26 7.18
N ASP A 357 5.98 -33.93 7.85
CA ASP A 357 5.92 -34.06 9.31
C ASP A 357 5.97 -32.72 10.08
N GLY A 358 5.50 -31.62 9.48
CA GLY A 358 5.36 -30.34 10.17
C GLY A 358 6.34 -29.24 9.74
N THR A 359 7.29 -29.49 8.83
CA THR A 359 8.31 -28.49 8.46
C THR A 359 7.82 -27.47 7.43
N GLY A 360 6.98 -27.89 6.49
CA GLY A 360 6.49 -27.05 5.40
C GLY A 360 7.58 -26.68 4.38
N ASP A 361 8.68 -27.43 4.32
CA ASP A 361 9.85 -27.08 3.50
C ASP A 361 9.55 -27.17 1.98
N LEU A 362 9.70 -26.03 1.31
CA LEU A 362 9.56 -25.93 -0.14
C LEU A 362 10.64 -26.72 -0.89
N ALA A 363 11.87 -26.78 -0.39
CA ALA A 363 12.96 -27.42 -1.09
C ALA A 363 12.75 -28.94 -1.19
N GLU A 364 12.27 -29.56 -0.12
CA GLU A 364 11.86 -30.97 -0.11
C GLU A 364 10.67 -31.23 -1.04
N TRP A 365 9.69 -30.33 -1.08
CA TRP A 365 8.56 -30.44 -2.01
C TRP A 365 9.03 -30.41 -3.47
N VAL A 366 9.98 -29.53 -3.80
CA VAL A 366 10.56 -29.42 -5.13
C VAL A 366 11.31 -30.69 -5.52
N ALA A 367 12.14 -31.21 -4.62
CA ALA A 367 12.89 -32.44 -4.84
C ALA A 367 11.96 -33.65 -5.10
N ALA A 368 10.83 -33.73 -4.38
CA ALA A 368 9.87 -34.81 -4.51
C ALA A 368 9.00 -34.74 -5.78
N ASN A 369 8.57 -33.53 -6.17
CA ASN A 369 7.55 -33.38 -7.22
C ASN A 369 8.15 -32.98 -8.58
N GLY A 370 9.29 -32.29 -8.61
CA GLY A 370 10.00 -31.81 -9.80
C GLY A 370 9.26 -30.77 -10.66
N THR A 371 7.94 -30.84 -10.73
CA THR A 371 7.04 -29.92 -11.45
C THR A 371 5.73 -29.76 -10.69
N GLY A 372 5.07 -28.62 -10.86
CA GLY A 372 3.78 -28.31 -10.25
C GLY A 372 3.80 -26.98 -9.52
N GLN A 373 2.69 -26.68 -8.84
CA GLN A 373 2.54 -25.49 -8.01
C GLN A 373 2.09 -25.93 -6.61
N PRO A 374 2.91 -25.72 -5.56
CA PRO A 374 2.51 -26.01 -4.19
C PRO A 374 1.41 -25.06 -3.73
N GLN A 375 0.63 -25.49 -2.75
CA GLN A 375 -0.30 -24.63 -2.03
C GLN A 375 0.41 -24.09 -0.78
N ALA A 376 0.20 -22.81 -0.47
CA ALA A 376 0.79 -22.18 0.71
C ALA A 376 0.19 -22.77 2.00
N ALA A 377 1.01 -23.00 3.02
CA ALA A 377 0.56 -23.45 4.34
C ALA A 377 -0.12 -22.34 5.13
N ILE A 378 0.33 -21.11 4.97
CA ILE A 378 -0.19 -19.92 5.65
C ILE A 378 -0.73 -18.94 4.60
N PRO A 379 -2.01 -18.54 4.67
CA PRO A 379 -2.59 -17.59 3.74
C PRO A 379 -2.05 -16.18 3.97
N MET A 380 -2.23 -15.28 3.01
CA MET A 380 -2.13 -13.84 3.30
C MET A 380 -3.16 -13.44 4.36
N SER A 381 -2.86 -12.42 5.17
CA SER A 381 -3.80 -11.88 6.17
C SER A 381 -5.12 -11.49 5.51
N ILE A 382 -6.23 -11.60 6.25
CA ILE A 382 -7.51 -11.14 5.72
C ILE A 382 -7.44 -9.63 5.40
N PRO A 383 -8.08 -9.15 4.32
CA PRO A 383 -8.05 -7.73 3.98
C PRO A 383 -8.70 -6.85 5.05
N VAL A 384 -8.02 -5.77 5.42
CA VAL A 384 -8.52 -4.72 6.31
C VAL A 384 -8.64 -3.38 5.59
N ARG A 385 -9.50 -2.49 6.08
CA ARG A 385 -9.65 -1.13 5.53
C ARG A 385 -8.69 -0.17 6.22
N LEU A 386 -7.91 0.56 5.44
CA LEU A 386 -7.02 1.60 5.98
C LEU A 386 -7.72 2.96 6.10
N THR A 387 -8.62 3.26 5.17
CA THR A 387 -9.27 4.57 5.03
C THR A 387 -10.69 4.56 5.58
N ASP A 388 -11.19 5.73 5.98
CA ASP A 388 -12.48 5.92 6.68
C ASP A 388 -13.63 6.40 5.77
N ASN A 389 -13.60 6.04 4.48
CA ASN A 389 -14.61 6.54 3.53
C ASN A 389 -15.94 5.78 3.64
N ALA A 390 -15.99 4.62 4.27
CA ALA A 390 -17.26 3.93 4.40
C ALA A 390 -18.07 4.44 5.59
N MET A 391 -19.37 4.59 5.37
CA MET A 391 -20.31 4.96 6.40
C MET A 391 -20.40 3.87 7.48
N CYS A 392 -20.52 4.29 8.74
CA CYS A 392 -20.97 3.44 9.84
C CYS A 392 -22.23 4.05 10.46
N VAL A 393 -23.23 3.21 10.73
CA VAL A 393 -24.48 3.60 11.41
C VAL A 393 -24.65 2.93 12.77
N ALA A 394 -25.35 3.59 13.69
CA ALA A 394 -25.44 3.19 15.09
C ALA A 394 -26.04 1.78 15.32
N GLU A 395 -26.92 1.33 14.42
CA GLU A 395 -27.52 0.00 14.50
C GLU A 395 -27.58 -0.71 13.13
N GLY A 396 -27.28 -2.01 13.12
CA GLY A 396 -27.47 -2.88 11.96
C GLY A 396 -26.39 -2.82 10.88
N ASP A 397 -25.22 -2.23 11.19
CA ASP A 397 -24.07 -2.18 10.29
C ASP A 397 -23.11 -3.38 10.45
N LYS A 398 -21.98 -3.34 9.76
CA LYS A 398 -20.95 -4.37 9.75
C LYS A 398 -20.22 -4.46 11.10
N PRO A 399 -19.70 -5.64 11.48
CA PRO A 399 -19.08 -5.86 12.77
C PRO A 399 -17.98 -4.87 13.13
N TYR A 400 -17.12 -4.49 12.17
CA TYR A 400 -16.02 -3.57 12.45
C TYR A 400 -16.49 -2.23 13.01
N CYS A 401 -17.69 -1.73 12.66
CA CYS A 401 -18.21 -0.46 13.19
C CYS A 401 -18.40 -0.49 14.72
N TYR A 402 -18.56 -1.68 15.31
CA TYR A 402 -18.88 -1.87 16.73
C TYR A 402 -17.76 -2.54 17.52
N ALA A 403 -16.71 -3.01 16.83
CA ALA A 403 -15.58 -3.67 17.46
C ALA A 403 -14.75 -2.67 18.27
N ASP A 404 -14.20 -3.17 19.36
CA ASP A 404 -13.23 -2.48 20.23
C ASP A 404 -11.86 -3.09 19.93
N PHE A 405 -11.09 -2.48 19.02
CA PHE A 405 -9.82 -3.07 18.59
C PHE A 405 -8.67 -2.75 19.55
N ASP A 406 -8.85 -1.76 20.42
CA ASP A 406 -7.83 -1.27 21.34
C ASP A 406 -8.06 -1.64 22.82
N ASP A 407 -9.12 -2.41 23.09
CA ASP A 407 -9.59 -2.83 24.41
C ASP A 407 -9.90 -1.63 25.35
N SER A 408 -10.34 -0.50 24.79
CA SER A 408 -10.75 0.72 25.53
C SER A 408 -12.01 0.50 26.36
N GLY A 409 -12.84 -0.46 25.98
CA GLY A 409 -14.19 -0.70 26.47
C GLY A 409 -15.27 0.05 25.70
N THR A 410 -14.92 0.68 24.58
CA THR A 410 -15.81 1.43 23.68
C THR A 410 -15.56 1.02 22.23
N ALA A 411 -16.59 1.05 21.39
CA ALA A 411 -16.41 0.75 19.97
C ALA A 411 -15.62 1.87 19.28
N ASP A 412 -14.49 1.55 18.66
CA ASP A 412 -13.58 2.52 18.04
C ASP A 412 -14.28 3.42 17.03
N PHE A 413 -15.19 2.85 16.23
CA PHE A 413 -15.81 3.52 15.09
C PHE A 413 -17.26 3.92 15.31
N CYS A 414 -17.84 3.62 16.48
CA CYS A 414 -19.19 4.03 16.84
C CYS A 414 -19.31 4.26 18.35
N ALA A 415 -18.43 5.11 18.88
CA ALA A 415 -18.41 5.49 20.29
C ALA A 415 -19.61 6.36 20.67
N ASP A 416 -20.06 7.21 19.74
CA ASP A 416 -21.30 8.00 19.85
C ASP A 416 -22.02 8.03 18.49
N SER A 417 -23.19 8.65 18.43
CA SER A 417 -23.92 8.82 17.17
C SER A 417 -24.70 10.14 17.10
N VAL A 418 -24.87 10.64 15.89
CA VAL A 418 -25.66 11.83 15.59
C VAL A 418 -26.71 11.53 14.54
N ASN A 419 -27.93 11.98 14.78
CA ASN A 419 -29.01 11.84 13.81
C ASN A 419 -28.81 12.84 12.67
N MET A 420 -28.70 12.35 11.45
CA MET A 420 -28.53 13.16 10.25
C MET A 420 -29.56 12.82 9.20
N THR A 421 -30.15 13.86 8.62
CA THR A 421 -31.04 13.74 7.47
C THR A 421 -30.23 13.75 6.19
N ILE A 422 -30.14 12.61 5.51
CA ILE A 422 -29.51 12.48 4.20
C ILE A 422 -30.58 12.72 3.13
N GLU A 423 -30.46 13.84 2.42
CA GLU A 423 -31.25 14.10 1.21
C GLU A 423 -30.53 13.51 0.00
N THR A 424 -31.16 12.56 -0.68
CA THR A 424 -30.67 12.06 -1.98
C THR A 424 -31.38 12.82 -3.11
N PRO A 425 -30.70 13.17 -4.21
CA PRO A 425 -31.31 13.89 -5.33
C PRO A 425 -32.57 13.19 -5.91
N GLU A 426 -32.60 11.86 -5.87
CA GLU A 426 -33.70 11.03 -6.36
C GLU A 426 -34.72 10.64 -5.28
N GLY A 427 -34.42 10.93 -4.00
CA GLY A 427 -35.19 10.51 -2.83
C GLY A 427 -35.13 9.00 -2.55
N PRO A 428 -35.57 8.56 -1.37
CA PRO A 428 -36.13 9.35 -0.28
C PRO A 428 -35.05 10.00 0.59
N THR A 429 -35.43 11.09 1.22
CA THR A 429 -34.73 11.60 2.41
C THR A 429 -34.78 10.54 3.50
N GLN A 430 -33.62 10.21 4.09
CA GLN A 430 -33.52 9.23 5.16
C GLN A 430 -32.84 9.83 6.38
N ASP A 431 -33.41 9.61 7.56
CA ASP A 431 -32.75 9.92 8.82
C ASP A 431 -31.88 8.72 9.19
N VAL A 432 -30.59 8.98 9.40
CA VAL A 432 -29.58 7.98 9.71
C VAL A 432 -28.87 8.40 10.99
N ASP A 433 -28.80 7.49 11.96
CA ASP A 433 -27.97 7.69 13.15
C ASP A 433 -26.53 7.33 12.79
N MET A 434 -25.76 8.35 12.46
CA MET A 434 -24.41 8.24 11.94
C MET A 434 -23.42 8.11 13.09
N CYS A 435 -22.49 7.17 12.98
CA CYS A 435 -21.50 6.94 14.01
C CYS A 435 -20.46 8.08 14.06
N ILE A 436 -20.11 8.44 15.30
CA ILE A 436 -18.95 9.25 15.65
C ILE A 436 -17.93 8.29 16.23
N THR A 437 -16.74 8.27 15.64
CA THR A 437 -15.62 7.47 16.13
C THR A 437 -15.16 7.97 17.50
N GLU A 438 -14.41 7.15 18.22
CA GLU A 438 -13.87 7.54 19.52
C GLU A 438 -12.96 8.78 19.45
N ASP A 439 -12.25 8.97 18.33
CA ASP A 439 -11.44 10.15 18.05
C ASP A 439 -12.23 11.34 17.48
N GLY A 440 -13.57 11.26 17.45
CA GLY A 440 -14.46 12.39 17.12
C GLY A 440 -14.75 12.60 15.64
N ARG A 441 -14.34 11.68 14.77
CA ARG A 441 -14.61 11.75 13.33
C ARG A 441 -16.01 11.27 13.01
N LEU A 442 -16.64 11.91 12.03
CA LEU A 442 -17.95 11.53 11.53
C LEU A 442 -17.83 10.59 10.33
N LEU A 443 -18.25 9.33 10.48
CA LEU A 443 -18.21 8.33 9.41
C LEU A 443 -19.41 8.45 8.45
N ARG A 444 -19.41 9.54 7.67
CA ARG A 444 -20.48 9.88 6.72
C ARG A 444 -20.40 9.13 5.40
N GLY A 445 -19.18 8.76 5.02
CA GLY A 445 -18.88 8.08 3.78
C GLY A 445 -19.26 8.78 2.48
N ASN A 446 -19.04 10.11 2.44
CA ASN A 446 -19.19 10.92 1.22
C ASN A 446 -17.85 11.15 0.48
N THR A 447 -16.80 10.44 0.86
CA THR A 447 -15.45 10.57 0.32
C THR A 447 -15.05 9.31 -0.44
N ALA A 448 -13.95 9.36 -1.16
CA ALA A 448 -13.47 8.23 -1.95
C ALA A 448 -11.95 8.27 -2.09
N SER A 449 -11.29 7.18 -1.68
CA SER A 449 -9.84 7.01 -1.73
C SER A 449 -9.38 6.32 -3.00
N THR A 450 -8.35 6.88 -3.65
CA THR A 450 -7.85 6.42 -4.94
C THR A 450 -6.33 6.55 -5.06
N ARG A 451 -5.70 5.74 -5.92
CA ARG A 451 -4.28 5.82 -6.30
C ARG A 451 -3.32 5.78 -5.11
N ALA A 452 -3.55 4.85 -4.19
CA ALA A 452 -2.59 4.55 -3.14
C ALA A 452 -1.23 4.17 -3.73
N ARG A 453 -0.17 4.68 -3.10
CA ARG A 453 1.22 4.37 -3.39
C ARG A 453 1.85 3.80 -2.13
N LEU A 454 2.56 2.67 -2.24
CA LEU A 454 3.22 2.05 -1.10
C LEU A 454 4.75 2.25 -1.07
N GLY A 455 5.29 2.39 0.13
CA GLY A 455 6.68 2.17 0.51
C GLY A 455 6.71 1.21 1.71
N LEU A 456 7.83 0.47 1.86
CA LEU A 456 8.01 -0.50 2.92
C LEU A 456 9.50 -0.57 3.25
N HIS A 457 9.83 -0.52 4.55
CA HIS A 457 11.21 -0.37 5.01
C HIS A 457 11.46 -1.21 6.26
N GLY A 458 12.41 -2.14 6.17
CA GLY A 458 12.69 -3.14 7.20
C GLY A 458 13.36 -2.55 8.43
N TYR A 459 13.06 -3.13 9.59
CA TYR A 459 13.76 -2.91 10.84
C TYR A 459 13.75 -4.19 11.68
N SER A 460 14.66 -4.27 12.65
CA SER A 460 14.66 -5.35 13.64
C SER A 460 13.95 -4.87 14.91
N THR A 461 13.03 -5.68 15.43
CA THR A 461 12.37 -5.42 16.72
C THR A 461 13.26 -5.77 17.91
N THR A 462 14.32 -6.57 17.69
CA THR A 462 15.17 -7.12 18.76
C THR A 462 16.56 -6.50 18.81
N VAL A 463 17.06 -5.98 17.70
CA VAL A 463 18.40 -5.41 17.58
C VAL A 463 18.31 -3.97 17.09
N ALA A 464 18.94 -3.04 17.79
CA ALA A 464 19.02 -1.65 17.36
C ALA A 464 20.12 -1.47 16.30
N TYR A 465 19.86 -0.61 15.30
CA TYR A 465 20.89 -0.19 14.35
C TYR A 465 21.86 0.80 15.01
N SER A 466 23.16 0.57 14.86
CA SER A 466 24.20 1.49 15.34
C SER A 466 24.68 2.41 14.22
N PHE A 467 24.57 3.72 14.43
CA PHE A 467 25.05 4.76 13.51
C PHE A 467 26.55 5.08 13.66
N ALA A 468 27.28 4.37 14.52
CA ALA A 468 28.72 4.61 14.66
C ALA A 468 29.46 4.22 13.37
N GLU A 469 30.43 5.04 12.94
CA GLU A 469 31.14 4.93 11.65
C GLU A 469 31.79 3.55 11.41
N VAL A 470 32.08 2.80 12.47
CA VAL A 470 32.71 1.48 12.44
C VAL A 470 31.86 0.38 13.07
N ALA A 471 30.55 0.60 13.22
CA ALA A 471 29.65 -0.40 13.77
C ALA A 471 29.45 -1.57 12.80
N ASP A 472 29.49 -2.79 13.34
CA ASP A 472 29.04 -3.98 12.64
C ASP A 472 27.53 -4.17 12.89
N ASN A 473 26.71 -3.84 11.88
CA ASN A 473 25.26 -4.00 11.91
C ASN A 473 24.82 -5.34 11.29
N SER A 474 25.71 -6.31 11.11
CA SER A 474 25.36 -7.61 10.52
C SER A 474 24.27 -8.34 11.29
N GLU A 475 24.26 -8.24 12.63
CA GLU A 475 23.22 -8.83 13.47
C GLU A 475 21.86 -8.17 13.20
N PHE A 476 21.80 -6.84 13.13
CA PHE A 476 20.60 -6.10 12.75
C PHE A 476 20.04 -6.57 11.40
N PHE A 477 20.87 -6.65 10.37
CA PHE A 477 20.41 -7.08 9.04
C PHE A 477 19.95 -8.53 8.98
N ASN A 478 20.50 -9.40 9.84
CA ASN A 478 20.08 -10.80 9.96
C ASN A 478 18.85 -11.00 10.83
N THR A 479 18.40 -9.97 11.54
CA THR A 479 17.27 -10.00 12.49
C THR A 479 16.18 -9.01 12.11
N ILE A 480 16.17 -8.52 10.87
CA ILE A 480 15.02 -7.80 10.30
C ILE A 480 13.85 -8.78 10.30
N ASP A 481 12.81 -8.44 11.04
CA ASP A 481 11.63 -9.26 11.28
C ASP A 481 10.34 -8.46 11.08
N SER A 482 10.41 -7.12 11.01
CA SER A 482 9.27 -6.28 10.64
C SER A 482 9.66 -5.14 9.69
N ALA A 483 8.67 -4.41 9.20
CA ALA A 483 8.85 -3.24 8.36
C ALA A 483 7.79 -2.19 8.64
N TRP A 484 8.17 -0.91 8.53
CA TRP A 484 7.22 0.19 8.56
C TRP A 484 6.73 0.51 7.15
N LEU A 485 5.42 0.67 7.01
CA LEU A 485 4.73 1.02 5.79
C LEU A 485 4.70 2.54 5.62
N THR A 486 4.81 3.01 4.38
CA THR A 486 4.35 4.34 3.98
C THR A 486 3.29 4.21 2.92
N MET A 487 2.17 4.91 3.10
CA MET A 487 1.14 4.98 2.08
C MET A 487 0.75 6.42 1.82
N SER A 488 0.72 6.84 0.56
CA SER A 488 0.08 8.10 0.16
C SER A 488 -0.98 7.88 -0.91
N TYR A 489 -2.11 8.56 -0.81
CA TYR A 489 -3.26 8.38 -1.70
C TYR A 489 -4.01 9.69 -1.95
N GLU A 490 -4.87 9.71 -2.96
CA GLU A 490 -5.78 10.81 -3.27
C GLU A 490 -7.16 10.52 -2.68
N GLU A 491 -7.75 11.47 -1.98
CA GLU A 491 -9.14 11.36 -1.50
C GLU A 491 -9.98 12.52 -2.02
N ASN A 492 -11.20 12.22 -2.47
CA ASN A 492 -12.14 13.27 -2.88
C ASN A 492 -12.64 14.06 -1.68
N LYS A 493 -12.83 15.37 -1.88
CA LYS A 493 -13.44 16.25 -0.88
C LYS A 493 -14.95 16.02 -0.84
N GLY A 494 -15.48 15.81 0.35
CA GLY A 494 -16.87 15.38 0.58
C GLY A 494 -17.93 16.50 0.63
N LEU A 495 -17.56 17.74 0.25
CA LEU A 495 -18.45 18.91 0.23
C LEU A 495 -19.01 19.28 -1.13
N GLY A 496 -18.42 18.79 -2.21
CA GLY A 496 -18.93 19.01 -3.56
C GLY A 496 -19.78 17.84 -4.02
N ASP A 497 -20.80 18.12 -4.82
CA ASP A 497 -21.46 17.06 -5.57
C ASP A 497 -20.43 16.34 -6.45
N CYS A 498 -20.42 15.01 -6.35
CA CYS A 498 -19.62 14.14 -7.20
C CYS A 498 -20.12 14.16 -8.64
N GLU A 499 -21.33 14.69 -8.85
CA GLU A 499 -21.92 14.98 -10.14
C GLU A 499 -21.47 16.36 -10.61
N GLU A 500 -21.07 16.42 -11.88
CA GLU A 500 -21.07 17.69 -12.60
C GLU A 500 -22.52 18.13 -12.74
N ASP A 501 -23.13 18.68 -11.69
CA ASP A 501 -24.28 19.54 -11.92
C ASP A 501 -23.77 20.95 -12.21
N PRO A 502 -23.71 21.39 -13.48
CA PRO A 502 -23.51 22.80 -13.79
C PRO A 502 -24.64 23.68 -13.21
N ALA A 503 -25.73 23.09 -12.69
CA ALA A 503 -26.84 23.76 -12.05
C ALA A 503 -26.79 23.81 -10.51
N SER A 504 -25.74 23.28 -9.83
CA SER A 504 -25.54 23.66 -8.42
C SER A 504 -25.17 25.15 -8.39
N GLU A 505 -26.16 25.99 -8.09
CA GLU A 505 -26.00 27.42 -7.86
C GLU A 505 -25.43 27.69 -6.46
N ASP A 506 -25.26 26.66 -5.63
CA ASP A 506 -24.70 26.79 -4.29
C ASP A 506 -23.20 27.13 -4.36
N PRO A 507 -22.79 28.32 -3.88
CA PRO A 507 -21.39 28.67 -3.80
C PRO A 507 -20.58 27.69 -2.93
N VAL A 508 -21.18 27.11 -1.89
CA VAL A 508 -20.53 26.20 -0.93
C VAL A 508 -19.99 24.96 -1.65
N ASP A 509 -20.79 24.35 -2.52
CA ASP A 509 -20.41 23.18 -3.31
C ASP A 509 -19.20 23.44 -4.21
N LYS A 510 -18.96 24.71 -4.60
CA LYS A 510 -17.81 25.10 -5.45
C LYS A 510 -16.59 25.51 -4.64
N VAL A 511 -16.73 25.81 -3.36
CA VAL A 511 -15.64 26.31 -2.49
C VAL A 511 -14.65 25.20 -2.15
N ASP A 512 -15.10 23.96 -1.93
CA ASP A 512 -14.25 22.83 -1.54
C ASP A 512 -14.37 21.59 -2.44
N MET A 513 -14.24 21.81 -3.75
CA MET A 513 -14.19 20.71 -4.74
C MET A 513 -12.76 20.23 -5.01
N GLY A 514 -12.64 18.94 -5.28
CA GLY A 514 -11.40 18.33 -5.75
C GLY A 514 -10.96 17.22 -4.82
N LYS A 515 -9.66 17.21 -4.51
CA LYS A 515 -9.04 16.14 -3.75
C LYS A 515 -8.00 16.66 -2.78
N ASN A 516 -7.81 15.92 -1.71
CA ASN A 516 -6.67 16.03 -0.80
C ASN A 516 -5.72 14.84 -0.99
N VAL A 517 -4.49 15.02 -0.54
CA VAL A 517 -3.51 13.94 -0.48
C VAL A 517 -3.26 13.59 0.98
N TRP A 518 -3.43 12.33 1.29
CA TRP A 518 -3.30 11.79 2.64
C TRP A 518 -2.12 10.83 2.73
N TYR A 519 -1.68 10.59 3.96
CA TYR A 519 -0.52 9.77 4.28
C TYR A 519 -0.75 8.91 5.53
N HIS A 520 -0.45 7.62 5.44
CA HIS A 520 -0.41 6.70 6.58
C HIS A 520 0.99 6.13 6.78
N THR A 521 1.30 5.82 8.04
CA THR A 521 2.55 5.14 8.40
C THR A 521 2.36 4.29 9.64
N PHE A 522 2.61 2.99 9.52
CA PHE A 522 2.40 2.02 10.60
C PHE A 522 3.30 0.80 10.43
N ASP A 523 3.36 -0.05 11.45
CA ASP A 523 4.05 -1.33 11.38
C ASP A 523 3.26 -2.33 10.52
N MET A 524 3.92 -3.07 9.62
CA MET A 524 3.22 -3.92 8.63
C MET A 524 2.31 -5.00 9.23
N PHE A 525 2.57 -5.43 10.48
CA PHE A 525 1.74 -6.42 11.17
C PHE A 525 0.64 -5.78 12.03
N ASN A 526 0.71 -4.47 12.25
CA ASN A 526 -0.22 -3.69 13.04
C ASN A 526 -0.76 -2.52 12.21
N PRO A 527 -1.61 -2.79 11.20
CA PRO A 527 -2.15 -1.76 10.33
C PRO A 527 -3.04 -0.77 11.07
N GLU A 528 -3.01 0.49 10.66
CA GLU A 528 -4.08 1.44 11.00
C GLU A 528 -5.41 0.96 10.40
N LEU A 529 -6.49 1.07 11.16
CA LEU A 529 -7.82 0.64 10.75
C LEU A 529 -8.72 1.86 10.60
N VAL A 530 -9.41 1.98 9.45
CA VAL A 530 -10.45 3.00 9.20
C VAL A 530 -10.01 4.38 9.73
N SER A 531 -8.82 4.80 9.31
CA SER A 531 -8.13 6.00 9.78
C SER A 531 -8.24 7.10 8.73
N GLN A 532 -8.26 8.35 9.19
CA GLN A 532 -8.21 9.53 8.31
C GLN A 532 -6.78 9.77 7.77
N GLY A 533 -5.76 9.33 8.51
CA GLY A 533 -4.36 9.58 8.18
C GLY A 533 -3.95 11.06 8.29
N LEU A 534 -2.76 11.39 7.80
CA LEU A 534 -2.19 12.74 7.81
C LEU A 534 -2.42 13.45 6.47
N MET A 535 -3.09 14.59 6.48
CA MET A 535 -3.19 15.44 5.28
C MET A 535 -1.83 16.05 4.93
N LEU A 536 -1.37 15.83 3.70
CA LEU A 536 -0.08 16.33 3.21
C LEU A 536 -0.15 17.73 2.62
N ASN A 537 -1.25 18.06 1.93
CA ASN A 537 -1.42 19.39 1.35
C ASN A 537 -1.72 20.44 2.42
N GLN A 538 -1.21 21.64 2.20
CA GLN A 538 -1.47 22.79 3.07
C GLN A 538 -2.80 23.47 2.68
N PRO A 539 -3.43 24.21 3.62
CA PRO A 539 -4.51 25.13 3.30
C PRO A 539 -4.11 26.13 2.20
N ALA A 540 -5.10 26.66 1.48
CA ALA A 540 -4.86 27.66 0.46
C ALA A 540 -4.45 29.00 1.10
N ILE A 541 -3.48 29.67 0.48
CA ILE A 541 -3.00 30.99 0.92
C ILE A 541 -3.66 32.04 0.05
N TYR A 542 -4.43 32.94 0.67
CA TYR A 542 -5.13 34.01 -0.02
C TYR A 542 -4.34 35.34 0.01
N PRO A 543 -4.54 36.23 -0.98
CA PRO A 543 -4.00 37.59 -0.92
C PRO A 543 -4.54 38.37 0.29
N ASP A 544 -3.71 39.20 0.93
CA ASP A 544 -4.09 40.02 2.10
C ASP A 544 -5.31 40.94 1.87
N ASP A 545 -5.61 41.28 0.61
CA ASP A 545 -6.75 42.10 0.21
C ASP A 545 -7.95 41.27 -0.29
N PHE A 546 -7.92 39.96 -0.10
CA PHE A 546 -9.05 39.08 -0.42
C PHE A 546 -10.24 39.38 0.48
N THR A 547 -11.42 39.32 -0.11
CA THR A 547 -12.69 39.35 0.61
C THR A 547 -13.57 38.35 -0.08
N ASP A 548 -14.15 37.41 0.68
CA ASP A 548 -14.99 36.40 0.08
C ASP A 548 -16.28 37.03 -0.48
N PRO A 549 -16.52 36.96 -1.80
CA PRO A 549 -17.75 37.46 -2.38
C PRO A 549 -18.98 36.62 -2.01
N ASN A 550 -18.79 35.38 -1.54
CA ASN A 550 -19.88 34.44 -1.29
C ASN A 550 -20.33 34.42 0.18
N GLY A 551 -19.50 34.89 1.12
CA GLY A 551 -19.80 34.94 2.55
C GLY A 551 -19.80 33.58 3.24
N VAL A 552 -18.98 32.65 2.73
CA VAL A 552 -18.81 31.27 3.20
C VAL A 552 -17.39 31.05 3.75
N LEU A 553 -16.45 31.92 3.40
CA LEU A 553 -15.06 31.87 3.84
C LEU A 553 -14.75 33.00 4.81
N ASP A 554 -14.28 32.63 5.99
CA ASP A 554 -13.75 33.55 7.00
C ASP A 554 -12.24 33.38 7.15
N GLU A 555 -11.53 34.46 7.48
CA GLU A 555 -10.09 34.44 7.76
C GLU A 555 -9.84 33.59 9.02
N ASP A 556 -8.83 32.70 8.97
CA ASP A 556 -8.50 31.83 10.10
C ASP A 556 -8.21 32.67 11.35
N PRO A 557 -9.01 32.50 12.44
CA PRO A 557 -8.84 33.30 13.65
C PRO A 557 -7.53 33.02 14.39
N ASN A 558 -6.82 31.94 14.05
CA ASN A 558 -5.61 31.50 14.75
C ASN A 558 -4.31 32.16 14.25
N ASP A 559 -4.36 32.96 13.18
CA ASP A 559 -3.21 33.69 12.60
C ASP A 559 -1.91 32.86 12.59
N LEU A 560 -1.93 31.74 11.87
CA LEU A 560 -0.80 30.81 11.76
C LEU A 560 0.37 31.35 10.89
N GLY A 561 0.45 32.68 10.72
CA GLY A 561 1.49 33.37 9.95
C GLY A 561 1.28 33.36 8.44
N PHE A 562 0.14 32.81 7.97
CA PHE A 562 -0.32 32.87 6.58
C PHE A 562 -1.79 33.26 6.56
N ASN A 563 -2.20 33.95 5.49
CA ASN A 563 -3.59 34.32 5.27
C ASN A 563 -4.41 33.11 4.79
N PHE A 564 -4.72 32.23 5.74
CA PHE A 564 -5.57 31.06 5.55
C PHE A 564 -7.03 31.42 5.74
N PHE A 565 -7.91 30.66 5.08
CA PHE A 565 -9.35 30.79 5.21
C PHE A 565 -9.97 29.46 5.62
N ILE A 566 -11.02 29.55 6.42
CA ILE A 566 -11.85 28.45 6.87
C ILE A 566 -13.25 28.58 6.26
N ILE A 567 -13.94 27.46 6.12
CA ILE A 567 -15.35 27.42 5.72
C ILE A 567 -16.17 27.55 7.01
N ASP A 568 -16.85 28.68 7.20
CA ASP A 568 -17.60 29.01 8.42
C ASP A 568 -19.04 29.45 8.08
N PRO A 569 -20.08 28.77 8.61
CA PRO A 569 -20.02 27.56 9.43
C PRO A 569 -19.61 26.33 8.61
N ASP A 570 -19.02 25.32 9.26
CA ASP A 570 -18.78 24.03 8.59
C ASP A 570 -20.14 23.44 8.14
N PRO A 571 -20.34 23.21 6.83
CA PRO A 571 -21.63 22.78 6.31
C PRO A 571 -22.01 21.34 6.72
N ILE A 572 -21.04 20.50 7.07
CA ILE A 572 -21.27 19.14 7.55
C ILE A 572 -21.34 19.11 9.06
N TYR A 573 -20.23 19.40 9.72
CA TYR A 573 -20.10 19.17 11.16
C TYR A 573 -20.97 20.15 11.92
N GLU A 574 -20.89 21.46 11.65
CA GLU A 574 -21.66 22.45 12.42
C GLU A 574 -23.11 22.53 11.95
N THR A 575 -23.33 22.63 10.64
CA THR A 575 -24.67 22.87 10.10
C THR A 575 -25.53 21.61 10.12
N THR A 576 -24.96 20.45 9.80
CA THR A 576 -25.74 19.20 9.69
C THR A 576 -25.64 18.34 10.94
N ALA A 577 -24.45 18.18 11.54
CA ALA A 577 -24.25 17.34 12.72
C ALA A 577 -24.33 18.12 14.05
N GLY A 578 -24.33 19.46 14.05
CA GLY A 578 -24.32 20.26 15.28
C GLY A 578 -23.05 20.08 16.12
N LEU A 579 -21.92 19.73 15.48
CA LEU A 579 -20.60 19.53 16.06
C LEU A 579 -19.70 20.72 15.71
N GLU A 580 -18.99 21.27 16.68
CA GLU A 580 -17.98 22.32 16.44
C GLU A 580 -16.78 21.73 15.69
N THR A 581 -16.31 22.40 14.64
CA THR A 581 -15.09 22.00 13.93
C THR A 581 -14.42 23.20 13.27
N THR A 582 -13.31 22.96 12.58
CA THR A 582 -12.72 23.95 11.68
C THR A 582 -12.30 23.28 10.40
N LEU A 583 -12.93 23.68 9.30
CA LEU A 583 -12.63 23.18 7.97
C LEU A 583 -11.82 24.19 7.18
N TYR A 584 -10.53 23.91 7.02
CA TYR A 584 -9.64 24.72 6.22
C TYR A 584 -9.94 24.58 4.73
N GLN A 585 -10.05 25.70 4.04
CA GLN A 585 -10.11 25.73 2.58
C GLN A 585 -8.76 25.26 2.02
N THR A 586 -8.79 24.26 1.13
CA THR A 586 -7.59 23.73 0.49
C THR A 586 -7.69 23.80 -1.03
N GLU A 587 -6.55 23.95 -1.71
CA GLU A 587 -6.49 23.76 -3.16
C GLU A 587 -6.61 22.28 -3.52
N ILE A 588 -6.85 21.96 -4.80
CA ILE A 588 -6.85 20.56 -5.24
C ILE A 588 -5.42 19.99 -5.21
N ALA A 589 -5.22 18.95 -4.41
CA ALA A 589 -3.99 18.17 -4.33
C ALA A 589 -4.19 16.77 -4.96
N ARG A 590 -3.26 16.34 -5.81
CA ARG A 590 -3.40 15.09 -6.58
C ARG A 590 -2.07 14.48 -7.00
N ARG A 591 -2.10 13.23 -7.44
CA ARG A 591 -0.98 12.44 -7.95
C ARG A 591 0.18 12.36 -6.95
N PRO A 592 -0.06 11.78 -5.76
CA PRO A 592 1.01 11.52 -4.83
C PRO A 592 2.07 10.63 -5.49
N SER A 593 3.31 10.95 -5.18
CA SER A 593 4.49 10.17 -5.48
C SER A 593 5.38 10.21 -4.26
N GLN A 594 6.11 9.14 -4.00
CA GLN A 594 6.98 9.06 -2.85
C GLN A 594 8.39 8.69 -3.25
N ILE A 595 9.35 9.29 -2.57
CA ILE A 595 10.75 8.91 -2.57
C ILE A 595 11.06 8.53 -1.14
N THR A 596 11.27 7.25 -0.89
CA THR A 596 11.48 6.72 0.46
C THR A 596 12.73 5.85 0.49
N GLN A 597 13.36 5.76 1.65
CA GLN A 597 14.56 4.96 1.89
C GLN A 597 14.53 4.37 3.30
N ASN A 598 15.38 3.37 3.56
CA ASN A 598 15.48 2.83 4.91
C ASN A 598 16.07 3.90 5.84
N PHE A 599 15.65 3.88 7.11
CA PHE A 599 16.13 4.85 8.09
C PHE A 599 17.65 4.75 8.33
N TYR A 600 18.22 3.56 8.21
CA TYR A 600 19.65 3.32 8.33
C TYR A 600 20.46 3.78 7.09
N ASP A 601 19.79 4.09 5.97
CA ASP A 601 20.41 4.70 4.78
C ASP A 601 20.31 6.24 4.82
N ALA A 602 19.69 6.80 5.86
CA ALA A 602 19.54 8.25 6.00
C ALA A 602 20.90 8.92 6.20
N GLY A 603 21.22 9.87 5.32
CA GLY A 603 22.40 10.73 5.47
C GLY A 603 22.25 11.74 6.62
N PRO A 604 23.20 12.69 6.77
CA PRO A 604 23.23 13.64 7.89
C PRO A 604 21.98 14.52 8.07
N SER A 605 21.12 14.61 7.05
CA SER A 605 19.85 15.34 7.14
C SER A 605 18.72 14.57 7.82
N GLY A 606 18.93 13.29 8.14
CA GLY A 606 17.91 12.40 8.68
C GLY A 606 16.76 12.09 7.72
N THR A 607 16.77 12.57 6.48
CA THR A 607 15.63 12.39 5.55
C THR A 607 15.36 10.92 5.26
N VAL A 608 14.14 10.45 5.49
CA VAL A 608 13.71 9.06 5.22
C VAL A 608 12.62 8.98 4.16
N ALA A 609 11.80 10.02 4.03
CA ALA A 609 10.82 10.12 2.97
C ALA A 609 10.68 11.55 2.46
N LEU A 610 10.40 11.68 1.18
CA LEU A 610 9.93 12.90 0.53
C LEU A 610 8.65 12.55 -0.22
N GLN A 611 7.52 12.97 0.34
CA GLN A 611 6.22 12.85 -0.30
C GLN A 611 6.02 14.04 -1.22
N LEU A 612 5.67 13.78 -2.47
CA LEU A 612 5.48 14.77 -3.53
C LEU A 612 4.07 14.68 -4.08
N TRP A 613 3.46 15.82 -4.39
CA TRP A 613 2.14 15.85 -5.04
C TRP A 613 2.03 17.06 -5.96
N LYS A 614 0.98 17.09 -6.79
CA LYS A 614 0.60 18.27 -7.56
C LYS A 614 -0.48 19.04 -6.83
N GLN A 615 -0.32 20.34 -6.67
CA GLN A 615 -1.30 21.22 -6.04
C GLN A 615 -1.55 22.47 -6.89
N GLY A 616 -2.80 22.94 -6.95
CA GLY A 616 -3.09 24.21 -7.60
C GLY A 616 -4.58 24.58 -7.55
N ILE A 617 -4.87 25.84 -7.84
CA ILE A 617 -6.23 26.41 -7.79
C ILE A 617 -7.12 25.88 -8.93
N VAL A 618 -6.54 25.62 -10.11
CA VAL A 618 -7.31 25.30 -11.32
C VAL A 618 -7.66 23.82 -11.39
N ARG A 619 -8.95 23.55 -11.59
CA ARG A 619 -9.53 22.22 -11.74
C ARG A 619 -9.00 21.49 -12.99
N ARG A 620 -9.12 20.16 -13.03
CA ARG A 620 -8.95 19.26 -14.20
C ARG A 620 -7.89 19.67 -15.25
N GLY A 621 -6.69 19.10 -15.17
CA GLY A 621 -5.64 19.36 -16.16
C GLY A 621 -5.05 20.79 -16.14
N GLY A 622 -5.61 21.69 -15.32
CA GLY A 622 -5.08 23.03 -15.08
C GLY A 622 -3.66 23.05 -14.48
N PRO A 623 -3.01 24.24 -14.53
CA PRO A 623 -1.69 24.43 -13.96
C PRO A 623 -1.67 24.03 -12.48
N ALA A 624 -0.61 23.33 -12.09
CA ALA A 624 -0.37 22.88 -10.74
C ALA A 624 1.14 22.83 -10.49
N ASP A 625 1.54 23.25 -9.31
CA ASP A 625 2.92 23.15 -8.83
C ASP A 625 3.17 21.78 -8.22
N ILE A 626 4.45 21.39 -8.18
CA ILE A 626 4.88 20.18 -7.47
C ILE A 626 5.25 20.62 -6.06
N MET A 627 4.46 20.16 -5.10
CA MET A 627 4.68 20.37 -3.68
C MET A 627 5.39 19.15 -3.09
N GLY A 628 6.05 19.36 -1.95
CA GLY A 628 6.71 18.27 -1.25
C GLY A 628 6.76 18.46 0.25
N ARG A 629 6.55 17.38 0.99
CA ARG A 629 6.77 17.32 2.45
C ARG A 629 7.85 16.29 2.74
N ARG A 630 8.86 16.74 3.46
CA ARG A 630 10.01 15.93 3.87
C ARG A 630 9.77 15.36 5.26
N PHE A 631 9.99 14.06 5.40
CA PHE A 631 10.00 13.35 6.68
C PHE A 631 11.45 13.06 7.03
N VAL A 632 11.85 13.52 8.21
CA VAL A 632 13.20 13.35 8.74
C VAL A 632 13.12 12.54 10.02
N ILE A 633 14.15 11.74 10.27
CA ILE A 633 14.43 11.20 11.59
C ILE A 633 14.56 12.41 12.52
N PRO A 634 13.82 12.46 13.63
CA PRO A 634 13.98 13.52 14.62
C PRO A 634 15.46 13.64 14.98
N THR A 635 16.00 14.86 14.93
CA THR A 635 17.33 15.20 15.45
C THR A 635 17.38 15.10 16.98
N ASP A 636 16.21 14.82 17.56
CA ASP A 636 15.78 15.21 18.88
C ASP A 636 15.08 14.03 19.61
N GLY A 637 15.72 13.43 20.62
CA GLY A 637 15.21 12.39 21.53
C GLY A 637 14.21 12.85 22.61
N THR A 638 12.97 12.34 22.49
CA THR A 638 11.91 12.30 23.51
C THR A 638 11.68 13.58 24.31
N SER A 639 10.67 14.36 23.92
CA SER A 639 9.79 14.88 24.95
C SER A 639 9.08 13.67 25.57
N THR A 640 9.10 13.53 26.89
CA THR A 640 7.89 13.04 27.55
C THR A 640 6.81 14.05 27.17
N THR A 641 6.01 13.76 26.15
CA THR A 641 4.69 14.33 26.15
C THR A 641 3.96 13.68 27.33
N THR A 642 4.03 14.33 28.50
CA THR A 642 2.76 14.69 29.08
C THR A 642 2.01 15.39 27.96
N HIS A 643 1.18 14.64 27.24
CA HIS A 643 0.16 15.24 26.42
C HIS A 643 -0.64 16.07 27.39
N THR A 644 -0.44 17.38 27.38
CA THR A 644 -1.49 18.25 27.85
C THR A 644 -2.61 17.98 26.88
N LEU A 645 -3.60 17.20 27.32
CA LEU A 645 -4.88 17.12 26.66
C LEU A 645 -5.30 18.57 26.47
N CYS A 646 -5.35 19.05 25.22
CA CYS A 646 -6.00 20.33 24.95
C CYS A 646 -7.48 20.07 25.23
N THR A 647 -7.86 20.20 26.50
CA THR A 647 -9.22 19.97 26.99
C THR A 647 -10.21 20.99 26.42
N THR A 648 -9.71 21.99 25.68
CA THR A 648 -10.49 23.06 25.06
C THR A 648 -9.74 23.62 23.85
N PHE A 649 -10.51 23.89 22.79
CA PHE A 649 -10.15 24.20 21.40
C PHE A 649 -9.23 25.42 21.14
N ASN A 650 -8.70 26.15 22.13
CA ASN A 650 -8.23 27.54 21.91
C ASN A 650 -7.03 28.06 22.76
N GLU A 651 -5.97 27.29 23.08
CA GLU A 651 -4.77 27.90 23.70
C GLU A 651 -3.45 27.57 22.99
N VAL A 652 -2.72 28.64 22.63
CA VAL A 652 -1.32 28.63 22.19
C VAL A 652 -0.43 28.28 23.38
N CYS A 653 0.41 27.25 23.26
CA CYS A 653 1.34 26.84 24.31
C CYS A 653 2.50 27.82 24.45
N ASP A 654 2.41 28.76 25.39
CA ASP A 654 3.53 29.61 25.82
C ASP A 654 4.41 28.89 26.86
N SER A 655 5.72 28.96 26.66
CA SER A 655 6.74 28.22 27.44
C SER A 655 7.30 29.01 28.63
N GLU A 656 7.46 28.36 29.79
CA GLU A 656 8.58 28.62 30.72
C GLU A 656 8.78 27.47 31.73
N TYR A 657 10.00 26.93 31.81
CA TYR A 657 10.38 25.79 32.67
C TYR A 657 10.72 26.21 34.11
N GLN A 658 10.32 25.38 35.09
CA GLN A 658 10.96 25.36 36.41
C GLN A 658 11.40 23.94 36.79
N VAL A 659 12.72 23.75 36.85
CA VAL A 659 13.38 22.47 37.17
C VAL A 659 13.35 22.19 38.67
N CYS A 660 12.92 20.99 39.06
CA CYS A 660 13.21 20.41 40.37
C CYS A 660 13.97 19.09 40.20
N THR A 661 15.17 19.01 40.78
CA THR A 661 16.05 17.84 40.82
C THR A 661 15.93 17.11 42.15
N VAL A 662 15.72 15.78 42.14
CA VAL A 662 16.07 14.87 43.26
C VAL A 662 16.46 13.48 42.68
N PRO A 663 17.46 12.77 43.26
CA PRO A 663 18.24 11.74 42.59
C PRO A 663 17.94 10.28 43.01
N ASP A 664 18.48 9.37 42.19
CA ASP A 664 18.78 7.94 42.41
C ASP A 664 17.63 6.95 42.63
N CYS A 665 17.55 5.92 41.76
CA CYS A 665 17.05 4.59 42.11
C CYS A 665 17.72 3.49 41.27
N GLU A 666 18.28 2.52 41.99
CA GLU A 666 18.95 1.29 41.51
C GLU A 666 17.94 0.26 40.94
N ILE A 667 18.44 -0.60 40.05
CA ILE A 667 17.72 -1.68 39.36
C ILE A 667 17.51 -2.89 40.29
N PHE A 668 16.29 -3.46 40.31
CA PHE A 668 16.05 -4.90 40.55
C PHE A 668 14.83 -5.41 39.74
N PRO A 669 14.75 -6.72 39.45
CA PRO A 669 14.06 -7.27 38.27
C PRO A 669 12.56 -7.54 38.45
N ASN A 670 11.91 -7.69 37.29
CA ASN A 670 10.51 -8.02 37.05
C ASN A 670 10.05 -9.32 37.74
N GLU A 671 8.90 -9.25 38.41
CA GLU A 671 8.06 -10.40 38.72
C GLU A 671 6.64 -10.05 38.28
N ASP A 672 6.12 -10.73 37.26
CA ASP A 672 4.74 -10.61 36.85
C ASP A 672 3.78 -10.74 38.06
N TYR A 673 2.60 -10.13 37.94
CA TYR A 673 1.35 -10.48 38.63
C TYR A 673 0.96 -9.72 39.94
N LYS A 674 0.14 -8.66 39.78
CA LYS A 674 -1.33 -8.60 40.12
C LYS A 674 -1.86 -7.30 40.75
N TYR A 675 -2.81 -6.70 40.03
CA TYR A 675 -4.13 -6.13 40.42
C TYR A 675 -4.31 -5.50 41.82
N THR A 676 -4.53 -4.17 41.86
CA THR A 676 -5.77 -3.48 42.31
C THR A 676 -5.48 -2.05 42.76
N GLY A 677 -6.31 -1.10 42.33
CA GLY A 677 -6.39 0.23 42.94
C GLY A 677 -6.57 1.37 41.96
N GLN A 678 -7.80 1.51 41.44
CA GLN A 678 -8.41 2.73 40.89
C GLN A 678 -7.47 3.88 40.47
N CYS A 679 -7.28 4.02 39.16
CA CYS A 679 -7.45 5.29 38.44
C CYS A 679 -7.71 4.95 36.97
N LYS A 680 -8.76 5.56 36.41
CA LYS A 680 -9.23 5.39 35.03
C LYS A 680 -8.08 5.75 34.06
N LYS A 681 -7.75 4.84 33.14
CA LYS A 681 -6.86 5.13 32.02
C LYS A 681 -7.69 5.76 30.88
N PRO A 682 -7.18 6.79 30.18
CA PRO A 682 -7.56 7.08 28.81
C PRO A 682 -6.88 6.08 27.84
N ASN A 683 -7.51 5.89 26.69
CA ASN A 683 -7.19 4.96 25.61
C ASN A 683 -5.78 5.15 25.02
N PRO A 684 -5.24 4.14 24.32
CA PRO A 684 -3.93 4.21 23.72
C PRO A 684 -3.87 5.27 22.60
N PRO A 685 -2.92 6.23 22.63
CA PRO A 685 -2.65 7.08 21.48
C PRO A 685 -1.98 6.26 20.36
N THR A 686 -2.19 6.67 19.11
CA THR A 686 -1.39 6.26 17.94
C THR A 686 0.09 6.25 18.29
N SER A 687 0.69 5.06 18.31
CA SER A 687 2.03 4.83 18.84
C SER A 687 3.12 5.06 17.79
N CYS A 688 3.91 6.11 17.99
CA CYS A 688 5.27 6.19 17.44
C CYS A 688 6.22 5.40 18.35
N TYR A 689 6.81 4.33 17.84
CA TYR A 689 7.81 3.53 18.57
C TYR A 689 9.11 4.33 18.80
N LEU A 690 9.68 4.26 20.01
CA LEU A 690 10.91 4.95 20.42
C LEU A 690 12.00 3.95 20.83
N TYR A 691 13.23 4.15 20.31
CA TYR A 691 14.44 3.39 20.63
C TYR A 691 15.52 4.28 21.25
N TYR A 692 16.45 3.68 22.01
CA TYR A 692 17.59 4.34 22.68
C TYR A 692 18.93 3.92 22.07
N TYR A 693 19.99 4.69 22.30
CA TYR A 693 21.38 4.23 22.11
C TYR A 693 22.22 4.45 23.36
N LEU A 694 23.33 3.70 23.43
CA LEU A 694 24.34 3.81 24.47
C LEU A 694 25.46 4.72 23.96
N ASP A 695 25.86 5.70 24.76
CA ASP A 695 26.99 6.56 24.44
C ASP A 695 28.32 5.81 24.52
N GLU A 696 29.41 6.53 24.25
CA GLU A 696 30.79 6.02 24.28
C GLU A 696 31.25 5.50 25.65
N ASN A 697 30.47 5.71 26.71
CA ASN A 697 30.69 5.17 28.06
C ASN A 697 29.73 4.02 28.41
N GLY A 698 28.77 3.68 27.54
CA GLY A 698 27.75 2.66 27.78
C GLY A 698 26.51 3.19 28.51
N ASP A 699 26.34 4.51 28.62
CA ASP A 699 25.22 5.16 29.28
C ASP A 699 24.13 5.55 28.26
N ARG A 700 22.85 5.44 28.64
CA ARG A 700 21.73 5.79 27.76
C ARG A 700 21.61 7.31 27.63
N VAL A 701 21.76 7.86 26.42
CA VAL A 701 21.72 9.32 26.17
C VAL A 701 20.63 9.67 25.15
N TYR A 702 19.85 10.70 25.45
CA TYR A 702 18.75 11.26 24.63
C TYR A 702 18.90 12.80 24.54
N THR A 703 18.57 13.46 23.42
CA THR A 703 18.74 14.93 23.27
C THR A 703 17.81 15.53 22.21
N ASN A 704 17.14 16.67 22.47
CA ASN A 704 16.27 17.44 21.54
C ASN A 704 16.79 18.87 21.12
N ASP A 705 17.69 19.02 20.13
CA ASP A 705 17.89 20.30 19.39
C ASP A 705 18.05 20.11 17.83
N PRO A 706 17.31 20.85 16.96
CA PRO A 706 16.98 20.49 15.56
C PRO A 706 18.12 20.25 14.57
#